data_AF-A0A812L8B9-F1
#
_entry.id   AF-A0A812L8B9-F1
#
_cell.length_a   1.000
_cell.length_b   1.000
_cell.length_c   1.000
_cell.angle_alpha   90.00
_cell.angle_beta   90.00
_cell.angle_gamma   90.00
#
_symmetry.space_group_name_H-M   'P 1'
#
loop_
_entity.id
_entity.type
_entity.pdbx_description
1 polymer ?
#
loop_
_entity_poly.entity_id
_entity_poly.type
_entity_poly.pdbx_seq_one_letter_code
_entity_poly.pdbx_strand_id
1 'polypeptide(L)'
;MWLHGHLQQGLLPERPQSGGSGRPGRSEWQKALADLRSLHVPLTVAKYGSALIACKRGLQWEHALSLLRWMEEDAVAKNEFIFTHAILVCMQCGHATAVLKLLGDMPVASVPPNNVVCAQVISQCHREHNWHLSMQIFSKMMRSSARPDVITFTSTINACEKGQQWEAALQLFNTMRGMASIPNELTCSAVVQSLKPRASAAAGAGTWRLLPSLLHEIRCLGVQRDVVFSNSVNGAVEEASEWRTALVGVQSMLSSKLELDAASSSVVIKAFGSPGLWQRGLFVLGAMPINSIAINTAIGICSGIWQQALWLCSEHLSNAATYTAAISACRHGGKWEVALSLLQQMQCRGLSPGTVTVTAAITCCEASRQWQQAVGLLSLMLRRLLEVDAIAYRCTIGSCDVHWQHALAILMVSWQARVYDTESFTRVLWCFEAVGCWQSAQALLHNKPESLVPDESSYLSVIRSCGNSGEIAAGFEVLHDFVHSGIVHGVAFLPCAMSALFINDPDLIRATFAETWQRLRKETWSPCDLITLWSALGSMGARNAAFENAILAEALPSLCAYDWDELMELSWGAAACGMASDFFDPLQEEVLSRFGVVADPPAQCILGLISACHAAGSLRASFNMAASQLLERRGKDLDGQSTKHVAAEALPSPARWLHRSPAKGSEPTVVLQRLDMAILMKPAGWEVFGDQSERQLSAWIQARFGLQQSILRDSSFQFGFLHRLDVPSSGLVCVATTYAKYYALELQLRTGLLNRDYFLVSYGWWPLSLLEIRASLHWGLHTLSIAGGRGKPSASLVKVLAHAERRAQSAHSLLAVRIVTGRRHQIRSHLAHVGHPVVSDGQYAATAMRSTSDYRNNRHFLHRYRLEFLADGSGGLSVLEPLSPDLLKYLKMLRGKDARSSELLQAWMHGDLGDAIDWQQLSSLSSEDCTHVS
;
A
#
# COMPACT_ATOMS: atom_id res chain seq x y z
N MET A 1 26.63 -63.60 42.98
CA MET A 1 26.04 -64.80 42.33
C MET A 1 24.89 -64.45 41.39
N TRP A 2 23.86 -63.71 41.81
CA TRP A 2 22.75 -63.26 40.93
C TRP A 2 23.23 -62.43 39.72
N LEU A 3 24.17 -61.50 39.93
CA LEU A 3 24.79 -60.72 38.85
C LEU A 3 25.74 -61.52 37.94
N HIS A 4 26.28 -62.65 38.43
CA HIS A 4 27.31 -63.41 37.73
C HIS A 4 26.71 -64.35 36.67
N GLY A 5 25.48 -64.85 36.92
CA GLY A 5 24.74 -65.69 35.97
C GLY A 5 24.16 -64.91 34.78
N HIS A 6 23.69 -63.67 34.98
CA HIS A 6 23.09 -62.87 33.91
C HIS A 6 24.10 -62.30 32.89
N LEU A 7 25.37 -62.15 33.28
CA LEU A 7 26.43 -61.64 32.40
C LEU A 7 26.99 -62.70 31.43
N GLN A 8 26.72 -63.99 31.63
CA GLN A 8 27.12 -65.04 30.68
C GLN A 8 26.18 -65.20 29.48
N GLN A 9 24.97 -64.63 29.51
CA GLN A 9 23.95 -64.83 28.46
C GLN A 9 23.71 -63.63 27.54
N GLY A 10 24.43 -62.51 27.71
CA GLY A 10 24.38 -61.39 26.75
C GLY A 10 23.01 -60.70 26.59
N LEU A 11 22.06 -60.91 27.50
CA LEU A 11 20.73 -60.29 27.49
C LEU A 11 20.52 -59.47 28.76
N LEU A 12 20.17 -58.18 28.60
CA LEU A 12 19.71 -57.31 29.70
C LEU A 12 18.29 -57.73 30.13
N PRO A 13 17.93 -57.60 31.42
CA PRO A 13 16.67 -58.10 31.96
C PRO A 13 15.47 -57.29 31.43
N GLU A 14 14.42 -58.00 31.03
CA GLU A 14 13.08 -57.40 30.90
C GLU A 14 12.51 -57.02 32.27
N ARG A 15 11.69 -55.98 32.26
CA ARG A 15 11.09 -55.23 33.38
C ARG A 15 10.53 -56.10 34.52
N PRO A 16 10.64 -55.65 35.79
CA PRO A 16 9.62 -55.92 36.80
C PRO A 16 8.55 -54.82 36.80
N GLN A 17 7.28 -55.24 36.86
CA GLN A 17 6.15 -54.36 37.11
C GLN A 17 6.07 -54.02 38.60
N SER A 18 6.28 -52.75 38.96
CA SER A 18 5.69 -52.15 40.15
C SER A 18 5.77 -50.62 40.07
N GLY A 19 4.63 -49.95 40.27
CA GLY A 19 4.47 -48.52 40.16
C GLY A 19 5.35 -47.73 41.12
N GLY A 20 6.01 -46.71 40.56
CA GLY A 20 6.82 -45.73 41.26
C GLY A 20 7.45 -44.82 40.21
N SER A 21 7.01 -43.57 40.17
CA SER A 21 7.48 -42.54 39.24
C SER A 21 8.95 -42.19 39.48
N GLY A 22 9.85 -42.98 38.91
CA GLY A 22 11.27 -42.73 38.88
C GLY A 22 11.86 -43.51 37.72
N ARG A 23 12.10 -42.84 36.59
CA ARG A 23 12.87 -43.42 35.48
C ARG A 23 14.24 -43.85 36.04
N PRO A 24 14.67 -45.12 35.95
CA PRO A 24 16.04 -45.48 36.35
C PRO A 24 17.01 -44.81 35.36
N GLY A 25 17.65 -43.74 35.84
CA GLY A 25 18.44 -42.81 35.05
C GLY A 25 19.93 -43.14 35.04
N ARG A 26 20.46 -43.38 33.84
CA ARG A 26 21.65 -42.68 33.30
C ARG A 26 23.04 -42.78 33.99
N SER A 27 23.32 -43.57 35.03
CA SER A 27 24.67 -43.54 35.67
C SER A 27 25.28 -44.84 36.24
N GLU A 28 24.63 -46.00 36.17
CA GLU A 28 25.14 -47.21 36.87
C GLU A 28 26.31 -47.93 36.18
N TRP A 29 26.55 -47.70 34.88
CA TRP A 29 27.65 -48.35 34.15
C TRP A 29 29.04 -47.92 34.68
N GLN A 30 29.15 -46.71 35.23
CA GLN A 30 30.40 -46.19 35.80
C GLN A 30 30.82 -46.95 37.05
N LYS A 31 29.86 -47.19 37.96
CA LYS A 31 30.07 -47.99 39.17
C LYS A 31 30.41 -49.44 38.79
N ALA A 32 29.69 -50.01 37.83
CA ALA A 32 29.99 -51.36 37.34
C ALA A 32 31.40 -51.50 36.74
N LEU A 33 31.90 -50.50 36.00
CA LEU A 33 33.28 -50.52 35.48
C LEU A 33 34.33 -50.28 36.58
N ALA A 34 34.05 -49.40 37.55
CA ALA A 34 34.93 -49.17 38.71
C ALA A 34 35.04 -50.40 39.60
N ASP A 35 33.92 -51.09 39.84
CA ASP A 35 33.88 -52.34 40.60
C ASP A 35 34.66 -53.44 39.86
N LEU A 36 34.50 -53.56 38.54
CA LEU A 36 35.27 -54.52 37.72
C LEU A 36 36.78 -54.24 37.74
N ARG A 37 37.19 -52.96 37.78
CA ARG A 37 38.60 -52.56 37.96
C ARG A 37 39.12 -52.91 39.35
N SER A 38 38.34 -52.66 40.40
CA SER A 38 38.69 -53.00 41.79
C SER A 38 38.79 -54.51 42.03
N LEU A 39 38.05 -55.30 41.25
CA LEU A 39 38.04 -56.77 41.29
C LEU A 39 39.08 -57.40 40.33
N HIS A 40 39.98 -56.61 39.71
CA HIS A 40 41.00 -57.05 38.75
C HIS A 40 40.45 -57.90 37.57
N VAL A 41 39.21 -57.67 37.16
CA VAL A 41 38.63 -58.39 36.02
C VAL A 41 39.06 -57.70 34.72
N PRO A 42 39.68 -58.40 33.75
CA PRO A 42 40.13 -57.77 32.50
C PRO A 42 38.95 -57.18 31.72
N LEU A 43 39.07 -55.89 31.38
CA LEU A 43 38.07 -55.18 30.59
C LEU A 43 38.26 -55.53 29.11
N THR A 44 37.24 -56.14 28.51
CA THR A 44 37.25 -56.53 27.09
C THR A 44 36.50 -55.50 26.25
N VAL A 45 36.72 -55.54 24.94
CA VAL A 45 36.03 -54.70 23.94
C VAL A 45 34.50 -54.77 24.09
N ALA A 46 33.93 -55.94 24.44
CA ALA A 46 32.49 -56.10 24.64
C ALA A 46 31.93 -55.32 25.87
N LYS A 47 32.72 -55.22 26.94
CA LYS A 47 32.34 -54.47 28.16
C LYS A 47 32.37 -52.97 27.89
N TYR A 48 33.40 -52.49 27.21
CA TYR A 48 33.49 -51.11 26.72
C TYR A 48 32.39 -50.77 25.70
N GLY A 49 32.06 -51.69 24.79
CA GLY A 49 30.97 -51.53 23.83
C GLY A 49 29.60 -51.39 24.50
N SER A 50 29.35 -52.18 25.55
CA SER A 50 28.10 -52.09 26.32
C SER A 50 27.98 -50.76 27.08
N ALA A 51 29.09 -50.27 27.64
CA ALA A 51 29.15 -48.95 28.27
C ALA A 51 28.90 -47.81 27.26
N LEU A 52 29.46 -47.91 26.05
CA LEU A 52 29.21 -46.93 24.98
C LEU A 52 27.75 -46.93 24.50
N ILE A 53 27.08 -48.07 24.44
CA ILE A 53 25.63 -48.15 24.16
C ILE A 53 24.82 -47.45 25.27
N ALA A 54 25.23 -47.61 26.53
CA ALA A 54 24.61 -46.91 27.65
C ALA A 54 24.83 -45.39 27.57
N CYS A 55 26.05 -44.94 27.23
CA CYS A 55 26.36 -43.52 26.98
C CYS A 55 25.54 -42.95 25.82
N LYS A 56 25.32 -43.72 24.75
CA LYS A 56 24.46 -43.33 23.61
C LYS A 56 23.02 -43.09 24.05
N ARG A 57 22.44 -44.01 24.82
CA ARG A 57 21.08 -43.84 25.38
C ARG A 57 21.00 -42.68 26.38
N GLY A 58 22.12 -42.35 27.04
CA GLY A 58 22.24 -41.27 28.00
C GLY A 58 22.58 -39.89 27.43
N LEU A 59 22.95 -39.78 26.15
CA LEU A 59 23.50 -38.56 25.51
C LEU A 59 24.73 -38.00 26.26
N GLN A 60 25.61 -38.87 26.74
CA GLN A 60 26.80 -38.51 27.52
C GLN A 60 28.08 -38.56 26.67
N TRP A 61 28.33 -37.54 25.84
CA TRP A 61 29.48 -37.52 24.91
C TRP A 61 30.84 -37.44 25.61
N GLU A 62 30.97 -36.65 26.68
CA GLU A 62 32.23 -36.52 27.45
C GLU A 62 32.68 -37.87 28.00
N HIS A 63 31.71 -38.62 28.52
CA HIS A 63 31.95 -39.95 29.05
C HIS A 63 32.30 -40.96 27.95
N ALA A 64 31.67 -40.86 26.78
CA ALA A 64 32.04 -41.67 25.63
C ALA A 64 33.50 -41.42 25.18
N LEU A 65 33.96 -40.17 25.21
CA LEU A 65 35.37 -39.83 24.92
C LEU A 65 36.32 -40.30 26.02
N SER A 66 35.92 -40.20 27.30
CA SER A 66 36.72 -40.72 28.41
C SER A 66 36.89 -42.23 28.35
N LEU A 67 35.84 -42.97 27.95
CA LEU A 67 35.89 -44.42 27.72
C LEU A 67 36.89 -44.79 26.62
N LEU A 68 36.97 -43.99 25.56
CA LEU A 68 37.96 -44.21 24.51
C LEU A 68 39.40 -43.97 24.97
N ARG A 69 39.63 -43.04 25.91
CA ARG A 69 40.96 -42.82 26.52
C ARG A 69 41.31 -43.95 27.49
N TRP A 70 40.34 -44.39 28.29
CA TRP A 70 40.52 -45.53 29.19
C TRP A 70 40.83 -46.83 28.46
N MET A 71 40.28 -47.04 27.26
CA MET A 71 40.68 -48.16 26.41
C MET A 71 42.14 -48.07 25.94
N GLU A 72 42.69 -46.86 25.74
CA GLU A 72 44.11 -46.68 25.39
C GLU A 72 45.01 -46.95 26.61
N GLU A 73 44.63 -46.44 27.79
CA GLU A 73 45.32 -46.67 29.06
C GLU A 73 45.34 -48.16 29.44
N ASP A 74 44.23 -48.86 29.21
CA ASP A 74 44.10 -50.30 29.47
C ASP A 74 44.66 -51.18 28.33
N ALA A 75 45.30 -50.58 27.31
CA ALA A 75 45.87 -51.26 26.13
C ALA A 75 44.88 -52.16 25.35
N VAL A 76 43.60 -51.78 25.32
CA VAL A 76 42.53 -52.50 24.60
C VAL A 76 42.34 -51.92 23.21
N ALA A 77 42.54 -52.75 22.17
CA ALA A 77 42.37 -52.34 20.78
C ALA A 77 40.93 -51.89 20.48
N LYS A 78 40.79 -50.66 19.97
CA LYS A 78 39.51 -50.12 19.50
C LYS A 78 39.15 -50.77 18.16
N ASN A 79 37.93 -51.26 18.02
CA ASN A 79 37.40 -51.80 16.78
C ASN A 79 36.33 -50.89 16.16
N GLU A 80 35.86 -51.26 14.97
CA GLU A 80 34.82 -50.51 14.23
C GLU A 80 33.57 -50.21 15.07
N PHE A 81 33.14 -51.18 15.89
CA PHE A 81 31.95 -51.04 16.74
C PHE A 81 32.08 -49.94 17.79
N ILE A 82 33.25 -49.84 18.44
CA ILE A 82 33.58 -48.86 19.47
C ILE A 82 33.61 -47.44 18.89
N PHE A 83 34.29 -47.26 17.76
CA PHE A 83 34.33 -45.97 17.07
C PHE A 83 32.95 -45.54 16.57
N THR A 84 32.16 -46.45 16.00
CA THR A 84 30.81 -46.16 15.49
C THR A 84 29.89 -45.64 16.61
N HIS A 85 29.88 -46.29 17.77
CA HIS A 85 29.02 -45.88 18.88
C HIS A 85 29.48 -44.54 19.49
N ALA A 86 30.78 -44.33 19.66
CA ALA A 86 31.31 -43.07 20.16
C ALA A 86 31.01 -41.89 19.23
N ILE A 87 31.18 -42.09 17.91
CA ILE A 87 30.84 -41.08 16.89
C ILE A 87 29.35 -40.75 16.95
N LEU A 88 28.46 -41.75 17.07
CA LEU A 88 27.02 -41.51 17.17
C LEU A 88 26.60 -40.76 18.45
N VAL A 89 27.26 -40.98 19.59
CA VAL A 89 26.99 -40.22 20.82
C VAL A 89 27.39 -38.75 20.65
N CYS A 90 28.59 -38.50 20.11
CA CYS A 90 29.09 -37.15 19.87
C CYS A 90 28.24 -36.38 18.85
N MET A 91 27.75 -37.07 17.82
CA MET A 91 26.78 -36.52 16.86
C MET A 91 25.49 -36.09 17.55
N GLN A 92 24.82 -36.99 18.30
CA GLN A 92 23.56 -36.69 18.99
C GLN A 92 23.63 -35.53 20.00
N CYS A 93 24.84 -35.16 20.43
CA CYS A 93 25.09 -34.03 21.32
C CYS A 93 25.55 -32.75 20.58
N GLY A 94 25.57 -32.73 19.24
CA GLY A 94 25.94 -31.58 18.42
C GLY A 94 27.44 -31.29 18.29
N HIS A 95 28.33 -32.22 18.66
CA HIS A 95 29.78 -31.98 18.72
C HIS A 95 30.51 -32.41 17.43
N ALA A 96 30.36 -31.60 16.38
CA ALA A 96 30.89 -31.87 15.03
C ALA A 96 32.42 -32.02 14.97
N THR A 97 33.18 -31.26 15.77
CA THR A 97 34.65 -31.28 15.78
C THR A 97 35.21 -32.58 16.37
N ALA A 98 34.58 -33.09 17.44
CA ALA A 98 34.95 -34.37 18.05
C ALA A 98 34.68 -35.53 17.09
N VAL A 99 33.59 -35.46 16.32
CA VAL A 99 33.24 -36.47 15.29
C VAL A 99 34.28 -36.51 14.18
N LEU A 100 34.72 -35.35 13.67
CA LEU A 100 35.76 -35.28 12.65
C LEU A 100 37.11 -35.79 13.13
N LYS A 101 37.43 -35.55 14.42
CA LYS A 101 38.65 -36.07 15.06
C LYS A 101 38.61 -37.59 15.18
N LEU A 102 37.50 -38.15 15.70
CA LEU A 102 37.32 -39.60 15.81
C LEU A 102 37.35 -40.31 14.46
N LEU A 103 36.78 -39.70 13.40
CA LEU A 103 36.88 -40.22 12.03
C LEU A 103 38.31 -40.16 11.47
N GLY A 104 39.14 -39.20 11.93
CA GLY A 104 40.56 -39.11 11.59
C GLY A 104 41.45 -40.08 12.38
N ASP A 105 41.03 -40.45 13.60
CA ASP A 105 41.75 -41.39 14.46
C ASP A 105 41.54 -42.87 14.04
N MET A 106 40.46 -43.18 13.32
CA MET A 106 40.15 -44.54 12.83
C MET A 106 41.26 -45.13 11.92
N PRO A 107 41.74 -44.43 10.86
CA PRO A 107 42.87 -44.89 10.04
C PRO A 107 44.18 -45.07 10.83
N VAL A 108 44.43 -44.20 11.82
CA VAL A 108 45.63 -44.27 12.69
C VAL A 108 45.57 -45.50 13.58
N ALA A 109 44.37 -45.92 13.98
CA ALA A 109 44.12 -47.16 14.71
C ALA A 109 44.06 -48.42 13.80
N SER A 110 44.44 -48.33 12.52
CA SER A 110 44.36 -49.42 11.53
C SER A 110 42.94 -49.95 11.26
N VAL A 111 41.91 -49.15 11.55
CA VAL A 111 40.49 -49.49 11.29
C VAL A 111 39.98 -48.60 10.15
N PRO A 112 39.67 -49.13 8.96
CA PRO A 112 39.17 -48.32 7.86
C PRO A 112 37.76 -47.78 8.19
N PRO A 113 37.47 -46.49 7.93
CA PRO A 113 36.10 -45.97 8.02
C PRO A 113 35.24 -46.64 6.95
N ASN A 114 34.33 -47.50 7.38
CA ASN A 114 33.49 -48.31 6.49
C ASN A 114 32.33 -47.47 5.91
N ASN A 115 31.86 -47.81 4.70
CA ASN A 115 30.75 -47.09 4.04
C ASN A 115 29.50 -47.00 4.91
N VAL A 116 29.22 -48.05 5.69
CA VAL A 116 28.08 -48.13 6.62
C VAL A 116 28.20 -47.10 7.75
N VAL A 117 29.40 -46.87 8.28
CA VAL A 117 29.64 -45.89 9.35
C VAL A 117 29.46 -44.47 8.82
N CYS A 118 30.02 -44.15 7.65
CA CYS A 118 29.86 -42.85 7.01
C CYS A 118 28.40 -42.56 6.63
N ALA A 119 27.68 -43.54 6.06
CA ALA A 119 26.27 -43.42 5.70
C ALA A 119 25.37 -43.20 6.93
N GLN A 120 25.63 -43.92 8.02
CA GLN A 120 24.91 -43.76 9.29
C GLN A 120 25.12 -42.37 9.91
N VAL A 121 26.35 -41.84 9.84
CA VAL A 121 26.68 -40.50 10.32
C VAL A 121 26.01 -39.43 9.46
N ILE A 122 26.05 -39.56 8.12
CA ILE A 122 25.39 -38.64 7.19
C ILE A 122 23.86 -38.63 7.39
N SER A 123 23.23 -39.79 7.59
CA SER A 123 21.79 -39.91 7.90
C SER A 123 21.42 -39.21 9.22
N GLN A 124 22.34 -39.23 10.19
CA GLN A 124 22.17 -38.55 11.46
C GLN A 124 22.43 -37.03 11.34
N CYS A 125 23.39 -36.59 10.53
CA CYS A 125 23.62 -35.17 10.19
C CYS A 125 22.36 -34.51 9.61
N HIS A 126 21.61 -35.23 8.78
CA HIS A 126 20.32 -34.78 8.25
C HIS A 126 19.28 -34.49 9.35
N ARG A 127 19.27 -35.27 10.44
CA ARG A 127 18.34 -35.06 11.57
C ARG A 127 18.72 -33.87 12.45
N GLU A 128 20.00 -33.50 12.45
CA GLU A 128 20.58 -32.45 13.30
C GLU A 128 20.87 -31.14 12.55
N HIS A 129 20.39 -31.01 11.30
CA HIS A 129 20.48 -29.81 10.46
C HIS A 129 21.92 -29.32 10.15
N ASN A 130 22.92 -30.20 10.24
CA ASN A 130 24.34 -29.81 10.16
C ASN A 130 24.96 -30.14 8.79
N TRP A 131 24.65 -29.32 7.78
CA TRP A 131 24.99 -29.59 6.36
C TRP A 131 26.49 -29.54 6.05
N HIS A 132 27.23 -28.64 6.69
CA HIS A 132 28.69 -28.50 6.50
C HIS A 132 29.44 -29.79 6.84
N LEU A 133 29.07 -30.41 7.96
CA LEU A 133 29.65 -31.67 8.42
C LEU A 133 29.30 -32.81 7.45
N SER A 134 28.04 -32.85 6.99
CA SER A 134 27.57 -33.82 5.98
C SER A 134 28.41 -33.74 4.69
N MET A 135 28.64 -32.53 4.17
CA MET A 135 29.44 -32.30 2.97
C MET A 135 30.92 -32.68 3.14
N GLN A 136 31.51 -32.36 4.30
CA GLN A 136 32.90 -32.71 4.60
C GLN A 136 33.09 -34.24 4.67
N ILE A 137 32.18 -34.96 5.32
CA ILE A 137 32.23 -36.42 5.43
C ILE A 137 31.98 -37.06 4.05
N PHE A 138 31.03 -36.55 3.28
CA PHE A 138 30.77 -37.00 1.92
C PHE A 138 32.01 -36.83 1.02
N SER A 139 32.69 -35.67 1.09
CA SER A 139 33.92 -35.42 0.33
C SER A 139 35.09 -36.33 0.73
N LYS A 140 35.19 -36.70 2.02
CA LYS A 140 36.19 -37.65 2.51
C LYS A 140 35.90 -39.06 1.99
N MET A 141 34.64 -39.48 1.99
CA MET A 141 34.19 -40.77 1.44
C MET A 141 34.53 -40.88 -0.06
N MET A 142 34.30 -39.81 -0.82
CA MET A 142 34.64 -39.75 -2.25
C MET A 142 36.15 -39.87 -2.52
N ARG A 143 37.00 -39.37 -1.61
CA ARG A 143 38.47 -39.45 -1.72
C ARG A 143 39.04 -40.79 -1.27
N SER A 144 38.33 -41.55 -0.43
CA SER A 144 38.81 -42.80 0.17
C SER A 144 38.38 -44.07 -0.58
N SER A 145 38.19 -44.01 -1.91
CA SER A 145 37.73 -45.09 -2.81
C SER A 145 36.40 -45.78 -2.43
N ALA A 146 35.65 -45.21 -1.49
CA ALA A 146 34.36 -45.68 -1.02
C ALA A 146 33.24 -45.22 -1.97
N ARG A 147 32.53 -46.15 -2.61
CA ARG A 147 31.35 -45.83 -3.45
C ARG A 147 30.15 -45.44 -2.58
N PRO A 148 29.64 -44.20 -2.65
CA PRO A 148 28.43 -43.82 -1.93
C PRO A 148 27.21 -44.52 -2.52
N ASP A 149 26.31 -44.97 -1.65
CA ASP A 149 25.03 -45.56 -2.05
C ASP A 149 23.95 -44.48 -2.22
N VAL A 150 22.80 -44.87 -2.80
CA VAL A 150 21.64 -43.99 -3.02
C VAL A 150 21.24 -43.30 -1.71
N ILE A 151 21.24 -44.04 -0.59
CA ILE A 151 20.84 -43.54 0.74
C ILE A 151 21.78 -42.43 1.22
N THR A 152 23.08 -42.55 0.99
CA THR A 152 24.09 -41.55 1.33
C THR A 152 23.88 -40.27 0.50
N PHE A 153 23.60 -40.39 -0.80
CA PHE A 153 23.26 -39.24 -1.64
C PHE A 153 21.97 -38.55 -1.18
N THR A 154 20.88 -39.30 -0.97
CA THR A 154 19.59 -38.75 -0.50
C THR A 154 19.74 -38.03 0.83
N SER A 155 20.47 -38.62 1.78
CA SER A 155 20.65 -38.03 3.12
C SER A 155 21.51 -36.77 3.09
N THR A 156 22.54 -36.72 2.22
CA THR A 156 23.38 -35.52 2.04
C THR A 156 22.60 -34.39 1.36
N ILE A 157 21.80 -34.71 0.34
CA ILE A 157 20.95 -33.73 -0.35
C ILE A 157 19.88 -33.17 0.59
N ASN A 158 19.24 -34.01 1.43
CA ASN A 158 18.31 -33.54 2.47
C ASN A 158 19.01 -32.66 3.53
N ALA A 159 20.26 -32.93 3.87
CA ALA A 159 21.03 -32.05 4.75
C ALA A 159 21.30 -30.69 4.07
N CYS A 160 21.61 -30.67 2.78
CA CYS A 160 21.78 -29.44 2.00
C CYS A 160 20.48 -28.64 1.84
N GLU A 161 19.33 -29.31 1.69
CA GLU A 161 17.99 -28.70 1.68
C GLU A 161 17.75 -27.94 3.00
N LYS A 162 17.93 -28.60 4.13
CA LYS A 162 17.84 -27.97 5.46
C LYS A 162 18.88 -26.86 5.68
N GLY A 163 20.04 -26.96 5.03
CA GLY A 163 21.14 -26.00 5.05
C GLY A 163 21.00 -24.84 4.06
N GLN A 164 19.95 -24.80 3.24
CA GLN A 164 19.68 -23.79 2.22
C GLN A 164 20.78 -23.67 1.15
N GLN A 165 21.46 -24.77 0.83
CA GLN A 165 22.53 -24.82 -0.17
C GLN A 165 22.06 -25.51 -1.45
N TRP A 166 21.25 -24.81 -2.25
CA TRP A 166 20.65 -25.36 -3.48
C TRP A 166 21.70 -25.73 -4.54
N GLU A 167 22.78 -24.94 -4.67
CA GLU A 167 23.88 -25.22 -5.61
C GLU A 167 24.59 -26.52 -5.28
N ALA A 168 24.90 -26.73 -4.00
CA ALA A 168 25.52 -27.95 -3.51
C ALA A 168 24.58 -29.16 -3.70
N ALA A 169 23.28 -28.99 -3.47
CA ALA A 169 22.28 -30.04 -3.70
C ALA A 169 22.19 -30.44 -5.20
N LEU A 170 22.19 -29.47 -6.11
CA LEU A 170 22.18 -29.73 -7.56
C LEU A 170 23.49 -30.37 -8.04
N GLN A 171 24.64 -29.92 -7.54
CA GLN A 171 25.93 -30.52 -7.84
C GLN A 171 25.98 -31.99 -7.39
N LEU A 172 25.50 -32.29 -6.17
CA LEU A 172 25.41 -33.65 -5.67
C LEU A 172 24.48 -34.53 -6.53
N PHE A 173 23.32 -34.00 -6.95
CA PHE A 173 22.40 -34.69 -7.84
C PHE A 173 23.05 -35.04 -9.20
N ASN A 174 23.82 -34.12 -9.77
CA ASN A 174 24.55 -34.36 -11.01
C ASN A 174 25.71 -35.36 -10.82
N THR A 175 26.40 -35.34 -9.68
CA THR A 175 27.45 -36.34 -9.39
C THR A 175 26.87 -37.74 -9.20
N MET A 176 25.69 -37.87 -8.59
CA MET A 176 24.97 -39.14 -8.46
C MET A 176 24.67 -39.75 -9.84
N ARG A 177 24.27 -38.91 -10.79
CA ARG A 177 24.02 -39.29 -12.19
C ARG A 177 25.29 -39.70 -12.93
N GLY A 178 26.37 -38.95 -12.77
CA GLY A 178 27.68 -39.26 -13.37
C GLY A 178 28.26 -40.60 -12.90
N MET A 179 27.82 -41.10 -11.75
CA MET A 179 28.20 -42.40 -11.20
C MET A 179 27.23 -43.55 -11.56
N ALA A 180 26.28 -43.31 -12.49
CA ALA A 180 25.25 -44.27 -12.91
C ALA A 180 24.34 -44.79 -11.79
N SER A 181 24.18 -44.02 -10.70
CA SER A 181 23.23 -44.32 -9.64
C SER A 181 21.86 -43.72 -9.98
N ILE A 182 20.79 -44.52 -9.90
CA ILE A 182 19.42 -44.09 -10.24
C ILE A 182 18.83 -43.32 -9.04
N PRO A 183 18.50 -42.02 -9.20
CA PRO A 183 17.85 -41.25 -8.13
C PRO A 183 16.46 -41.83 -7.82
N ASN A 184 16.13 -41.93 -6.54
CA ASN A 184 14.79 -42.31 -6.08
C ASN A 184 13.89 -41.08 -5.86
N GLU A 185 12.59 -41.32 -5.65
CA GLU A 185 11.55 -40.31 -5.43
C GLU A 185 11.92 -39.32 -4.31
N LEU A 186 12.44 -39.84 -3.19
CA LEU A 186 12.89 -39.04 -2.05
C LEU A 186 14.06 -38.10 -2.40
N THR A 187 15.00 -38.55 -3.25
CA THR A 187 16.12 -37.71 -3.72
C THR A 187 15.62 -36.59 -4.62
N CYS A 188 14.72 -36.90 -5.56
CA CYS A 188 14.13 -35.91 -6.46
C CYS A 188 13.29 -34.87 -5.68
N SER A 189 12.53 -35.30 -4.67
CA SER A 189 11.77 -34.41 -3.79
C SER A 189 12.67 -33.47 -2.99
N ALA A 190 13.78 -33.98 -2.44
CA ALA A 190 14.74 -33.20 -1.67
C ALA A 190 15.41 -32.10 -2.50
N VAL A 191 15.80 -32.40 -3.75
CA VAL A 191 16.38 -31.41 -4.66
C VAL A 191 15.37 -30.33 -5.00
N VAL A 192 14.12 -30.69 -5.31
CA VAL A 192 13.05 -29.72 -5.58
C VAL A 192 12.78 -28.82 -4.37
N GLN A 193 12.77 -29.38 -3.15
CA GLN A 193 12.59 -28.60 -1.93
C GLN A 193 13.78 -27.66 -1.63
N SER A 194 15.00 -28.06 -1.99
CA SER A 194 16.18 -27.20 -1.82
C SER A 194 16.15 -25.94 -2.70
N LEU A 195 15.36 -25.95 -3.79
CA LEU A 195 15.21 -24.83 -4.72
C LEU A 195 14.23 -23.75 -4.22
N LYS A 196 13.57 -23.96 -3.07
CA LYS A 196 12.62 -23.01 -2.46
C LYS A 196 13.31 -21.70 -2.04
N PRO A 197 12.84 -20.51 -2.50
CA PRO A 197 13.37 -19.23 -2.06
C PRO A 197 12.72 -18.79 -0.72
N ARG A 198 13.50 -18.79 0.38
CA ARG A 198 13.00 -18.27 1.66
C ARG A 198 12.97 -16.74 1.67
N ALA A 199 11.94 -16.17 2.32
CA ALA A 199 11.60 -14.75 2.38
C ALA A 199 12.70 -13.75 2.84
N SER A 200 13.92 -14.18 3.18
CA SER A 200 14.98 -13.31 3.73
C SER A 200 16.26 -13.22 2.88
N ALA A 201 16.34 -13.83 1.70
CA ALA A 201 17.54 -13.78 0.86
C ALA A 201 17.22 -13.32 -0.57
N ALA A 202 17.51 -12.04 -0.86
CA ALA A 202 17.36 -11.43 -2.19
C ALA A 202 18.11 -12.17 -3.31
N ALA A 203 19.12 -12.98 -2.98
CA ALA A 203 19.89 -13.78 -3.93
C ALA A 203 19.12 -15.00 -4.51
N GLY A 204 18.02 -15.44 -3.89
CA GLY A 204 17.27 -16.64 -4.28
C GLY A 204 16.15 -16.40 -5.32
N ALA A 205 15.86 -15.16 -5.70
CA ALA A 205 14.70 -14.81 -6.52
C ALA A 205 14.71 -15.40 -7.96
N GLY A 206 15.85 -15.96 -8.41
CA GLY A 206 16.01 -16.58 -9.73
C GLY A 206 16.10 -18.11 -9.76
N THR A 207 16.14 -18.80 -8.61
CA THR A 207 16.42 -20.25 -8.53
C THR A 207 15.31 -21.12 -9.13
N TRP A 208 14.05 -20.68 -9.04
CA TRP A 208 12.88 -21.39 -9.55
C TRP A 208 12.89 -21.53 -11.09
N ARG A 209 13.63 -20.69 -11.83
CA ARG A 209 13.74 -20.77 -13.30
C ARG A 209 14.40 -22.07 -13.77
N LEU A 210 15.14 -22.74 -12.90
CA LEU A 210 15.78 -24.05 -13.17
C LEU A 210 14.83 -25.23 -12.90
N LEU A 211 13.65 -24.99 -12.32
CA LEU A 211 12.68 -26.03 -12.00
C LEU A 211 12.11 -26.73 -13.25
N PRO A 212 11.76 -26.05 -14.36
CA PRO A 212 11.22 -26.72 -15.55
C PRO A 212 12.22 -27.66 -16.24
N SER A 213 13.51 -27.27 -16.32
CA SER A 213 14.55 -28.13 -16.88
C SER A 213 14.78 -29.35 -15.98
N LEU A 214 14.86 -29.16 -14.66
CA LEU A 214 14.99 -30.26 -13.71
C LEU A 214 13.79 -31.23 -13.78
N LEU A 215 12.57 -30.72 -13.89
CA LEU A 215 11.36 -31.54 -14.01
C LEU A 215 11.29 -32.32 -15.33
N HIS A 216 11.79 -31.74 -16.42
CA HIS A 216 11.93 -32.42 -17.70
C HIS A 216 12.96 -33.55 -17.60
N GLU A 217 14.10 -33.30 -16.96
CA GLU A 217 15.14 -34.29 -16.76
C GLU A 217 14.72 -35.43 -15.83
N ILE A 218 13.97 -35.14 -14.75
CA ILE A 218 13.40 -36.17 -13.87
C ILE A 218 12.40 -37.04 -14.65
N ARG A 219 11.67 -36.47 -15.60
CA ARG A 219 10.76 -37.22 -16.49
C ARG A 219 11.53 -38.18 -17.40
N CYS A 220 12.67 -37.76 -17.94
CA CYS A 220 13.53 -38.58 -18.79
C CYS A 220 14.17 -39.76 -18.03
N LEU A 221 14.30 -39.66 -16.69
CA LEU A 221 14.81 -40.74 -15.84
C LEU A 221 13.78 -41.84 -15.54
N GLY A 222 12.50 -41.65 -15.88
CA GLY A 222 11.46 -42.67 -15.67
C GLY A 222 11.09 -42.95 -14.21
N VAL A 223 11.42 -42.04 -13.27
CA VAL A 223 11.03 -42.15 -11.85
C VAL A 223 9.51 -42.00 -11.74
N GLN A 224 8.83 -42.93 -11.05
CA GLN A 224 7.39 -42.80 -10.82
C GLN A 224 7.12 -41.55 -9.97
N ARG A 225 6.12 -40.77 -10.38
CA ARG A 225 5.72 -39.56 -9.66
C ARG A 225 4.73 -39.97 -8.59
N ASP A 226 5.10 -39.78 -7.33
CA ASP A 226 4.23 -39.95 -6.18
C ASP A 226 3.63 -38.61 -5.72
N VAL A 227 2.65 -38.69 -4.81
CA VAL A 227 1.97 -37.50 -4.26
C VAL A 227 2.96 -36.59 -3.54
N VAL A 228 4.01 -37.15 -2.90
CA VAL A 228 5.02 -36.39 -2.16
C VAL A 228 5.90 -35.56 -3.10
N PHE A 229 6.35 -36.12 -4.23
CA PHE A 229 7.09 -35.37 -5.25
C PHE A 229 6.27 -34.22 -5.82
N SER A 230 5.00 -34.48 -6.16
CA SER A 230 4.10 -33.45 -6.68
C SER A 230 3.80 -32.34 -5.67
N ASN A 231 3.63 -32.66 -4.38
CA ASN A 231 3.44 -31.67 -3.32
C ASN A 231 4.68 -30.80 -3.12
N SER A 232 5.87 -31.40 -3.22
CA SER A 232 7.14 -30.67 -3.16
C SER A 232 7.31 -29.68 -4.31
N VAL A 233 6.90 -30.07 -5.52
CA VAL A 233 6.89 -29.18 -6.70
C VAL A 233 5.88 -28.06 -6.53
N ASN A 234 4.65 -28.38 -6.10
CA ASN A 234 3.61 -27.38 -5.87
C ASN A 234 4.05 -26.36 -4.81
N GLY A 235 4.61 -26.80 -3.68
CA GLY A 235 5.10 -25.91 -2.62
C GLY A 235 6.30 -25.03 -3.04
N ALA A 236 7.12 -25.47 -3.99
CA ALA A 236 8.19 -24.63 -4.55
C ALA A 236 7.64 -23.56 -5.52
N VAL A 237 6.51 -23.83 -6.18
CA VAL A 237 5.83 -22.89 -7.09
C VAL A 237 4.97 -21.88 -6.32
N GLU A 238 4.48 -22.23 -5.11
CA GLU A 238 3.70 -21.36 -4.22
C GLU A 238 4.40 -20.02 -3.94
N GLU A 239 5.67 -20.03 -3.57
CA GLU A 239 6.45 -18.83 -3.22
C GLU A 239 6.91 -18.05 -4.46
N ALA A 240 6.97 -18.71 -5.63
CA ALA A 240 7.35 -18.09 -6.90
C ALA A 240 6.20 -17.34 -7.60
N SER A 241 4.95 -17.45 -7.10
CA SER A 241 3.75 -16.77 -7.64
C SER A 241 3.49 -17.05 -9.14
N GLU A 242 3.92 -18.20 -9.66
CA GLU A 242 3.84 -18.53 -11.08
C GLU A 242 2.77 -19.60 -11.38
N TRP A 243 1.56 -19.16 -11.76
CA TRP A 243 0.38 -20.05 -11.91
C TRP A 243 0.48 -21.09 -13.04
N ARG A 244 1.30 -20.84 -14.08
CA ARG A 244 1.37 -21.69 -15.28
C ARG A 244 2.02 -23.03 -15.02
N THR A 245 3.12 -23.04 -14.29
CA THR A 245 3.86 -24.27 -13.94
C THR A 245 3.09 -25.10 -12.91
N ALA A 246 2.39 -24.45 -11.97
CA ALA A 246 1.47 -25.11 -11.02
C ALA A 246 0.35 -25.87 -11.76
N LEU A 247 -0.29 -25.26 -12.77
CA LEU A 247 -1.33 -25.92 -13.57
C LEU A 247 -0.81 -27.14 -14.34
N VAL A 248 0.37 -27.05 -14.94
CA VAL A 248 0.98 -28.18 -15.66
C VAL A 248 1.30 -29.34 -14.71
N GLY A 249 1.71 -29.04 -13.47
CA GLY A 249 1.90 -30.02 -12.40
C GLY A 249 0.61 -30.77 -12.06
N VAL A 250 -0.48 -30.04 -11.82
CA VAL A 250 -1.80 -30.61 -11.49
C VAL A 250 -2.38 -31.39 -12.66
N GLN A 251 -2.26 -30.88 -13.88
CA GLN A 251 -2.73 -31.60 -15.07
C GLN A 251 -1.97 -32.92 -15.25
N SER A 252 -0.68 -32.97 -14.89
CA SER A 252 0.10 -34.21 -14.83
C SER A 252 -0.34 -35.17 -13.71
N MET A 253 -0.85 -34.67 -12.57
CA MET A 253 -1.40 -35.51 -11.48
C MET A 253 -2.77 -36.09 -11.84
N LEU A 254 -3.65 -35.27 -12.43
CA LEU A 254 -4.97 -35.69 -12.90
C LEU A 254 -4.87 -36.74 -14.01
N SER A 255 -3.93 -36.57 -14.95
CA SER A 255 -3.67 -37.55 -16.01
C SER A 255 -3.02 -38.85 -15.54
N SER A 256 -2.42 -38.86 -14.34
CA SER A 256 -1.86 -40.07 -13.71
C SER A 256 -2.81 -40.74 -12.70
N LYS A 257 -4.08 -40.28 -12.58
CA LYS A 257 -5.10 -40.78 -11.65
C LYS A 257 -4.67 -40.76 -10.17
N LEU A 258 -3.76 -39.87 -9.78
CA LEU A 258 -3.40 -39.66 -8.37
C LEU A 258 -4.46 -38.79 -7.69
N GLU A 259 -4.93 -39.20 -6.51
CA GLU A 259 -5.87 -38.39 -5.71
C GLU A 259 -5.18 -37.12 -5.23
N LEU A 260 -5.80 -35.96 -5.51
CA LEU A 260 -5.33 -34.66 -5.05
C LEU A 260 -5.73 -34.48 -3.58
N ASP A 261 -4.74 -34.25 -2.72
CA ASP A 261 -4.98 -33.98 -1.30
C ASP A 261 -5.37 -32.51 -1.05
N ALA A 262 -5.85 -32.23 0.16
CA ALA A 262 -6.28 -30.89 0.56
C ALA A 262 -5.13 -29.86 0.48
N ALA A 263 -3.89 -30.28 0.75
CA ALA A 263 -2.71 -29.43 0.67
C ALA A 263 -2.38 -29.04 -0.78
N SER A 264 -2.45 -29.97 -1.74
CA SER A 264 -2.29 -29.70 -3.17
C SER A 264 -3.29 -28.66 -3.66
N SER A 265 -4.55 -28.81 -3.27
CA SER A 265 -5.63 -27.91 -3.70
C SER A 265 -5.42 -26.47 -3.21
N SER A 266 -4.99 -26.28 -1.96
CA SER A 266 -4.73 -24.95 -1.41
C SER A 266 -3.55 -24.24 -2.09
N VAL A 267 -2.49 -24.97 -2.40
CA VAL A 267 -1.27 -24.40 -3.01
C VAL A 267 -1.55 -23.87 -4.41
N VAL A 268 -2.31 -24.64 -5.21
CA VAL A 268 -2.67 -24.27 -6.58
C VAL A 268 -3.60 -23.06 -6.60
N ILE A 269 -4.61 -23.07 -5.72
CA ILE A 269 -5.53 -21.96 -5.56
C ILE A 269 -4.72 -20.69 -5.20
N LYS A 270 -3.84 -20.77 -4.20
CA LYS A 270 -3.00 -19.64 -3.75
C LYS A 270 -2.04 -19.10 -4.82
N ALA A 271 -1.53 -19.94 -5.71
CA ALA A 271 -0.70 -19.52 -6.86
C ALA A 271 -1.45 -18.60 -7.84
N PHE A 272 -2.79 -18.58 -7.82
CA PHE A 272 -3.62 -17.61 -8.56
C PHE A 272 -3.88 -16.31 -7.78
N GLY A 273 -3.18 -16.07 -6.66
CA GLY A 273 -3.32 -14.90 -5.80
C GLY A 273 -2.86 -13.57 -6.40
N SER A 274 -2.24 -13.57 -7.59
CA SER A 274 -1.84 -12.35 -8.28
C SER A 274 -3.06 -11.53 -8.73
N PRO A 275 -2.98 -10.18 -8.76
CA PRO A 275 -4.08 -9.33 -9.21
C PRO A 275 -4.59 -9.73 -10.60
N GLY A 276 -5.90 -9.98 -10.72
CA GLY A 276 -6.55 -10.28 -12.00
C GLY A 276 -6.70 -11.75 -12.40
N LEU A 277 -6.19 -12.71 -11.62
CA LEU A 277 -6.28 -14.16 -11.97
C LEU A 277 -7.23 -14.99 -11.09
N TRP A 278 -7.93 -14.36 -10.15
CA TRP A 278 -8.86 -15.00 -9.20
C TRP A 278 -9.96 -15.86 -9.87
N GLN A 279 -10.46 -15.47 -11.06
CA GLN A 279 -11.49 -16.22 -11.79
C GLN A 279 -11.04 -17.65 -12.11
N ARG A 280 -9.77 -17.81 -12.45
CA ARG A 280 -9.17 -19.11 -12.77
C ARG A 280 -8.98 -19.94 -11.51
N GLY A 281 -8.61 -19.31 -10.39
CA GLY A 281 -8.56 -19.95 -9.07
C GLY A 281 -9.92 -20.50 -8.63
N LEU A 282 -11.01 -19.76 -8.86
CA LEU A 282 -12.38 -20.21 -8.57
C LEU A 282 -12.85 -21.33 -9.51
N PHE A 283 -12.47 -21.28 -10.79
CA PHE A 283 -12.74 -22.37 -11.74
C PHE A 283 -12.05 -23.67 -11.31
N VAL A 284 -10.81 -23.59 -10.83
CA VAL A 284 -10.07 -24.74 -10.29
C VAL A 284 -10.73 -25.26 -9.00
N LEU A 285 -11.22 -24.38 -8.12
CA LEU A 285 -11.98 -24.79 -6.94
C LEU A 285 -13.26 -25.58 -7.32
N GLY A 286 -13.98 -25.13 -8.36
CA GLY A 286 -15.20 -25.80 -8.84
C GLY A 286 -14.96 -27.17 -9.49
N ALA A 287 -13.74 -27.48 -9.90
CA ALA A 287 -13.36 -28.75 -10.50
C ALA A 287 -12.84 -29.79 -9.48
N MET A 288 -12.80 -29.45 -8.18
CA MET A 288 -12.05 -30.17 -7.15
C MET A 288 -12.91 -30.50 -5.92
N PRO A 289 -12.56 -31.52 -5.12
CA PRO A 289 -13.28 -31.84 -3.88
C PRO A 289 -13.14 -30.71 -2.86
N ILE A 290 -14.29 -30.14 -2.46
CA ILE A 290 -14.38 -28.95 -1.61
C ILE A 290 -13.98 -29.30 -0.17
N ASN A 291 -12.92 -28.67 0.33
CA ASN A 291 -12.49 -28.77 1.73
C ASN A 291 -12.32 -27.37 2.36
N SER A 292 -12.30 -27.29 3.70
CA SER A 292 -12.26 -26.02 4.42
C SER A 292 -10.98 -25.20 4.18
N ILE A 293 -9.86 -25.85 3.88
CA ILE A 293 -8.57 -25.18 3.63
C ILE A 293 -8.60 -24.53 2.24
N ALA A 294 -9.09 -25.24 1.22
CA ALA A 294 -9.27 -24.75 -0.13
C ALA A 294 -10.25 -23.56 -0.20
N ILE A 295 -11.36 -23.62 0.53
CA ILE A 295 -12.33 -22.50 0.61
C ILE A 295 -11.69 -21.27 1.27
N ASN A 296 -11.00 -21.43 2.41
CA ASN A 296 -10.35 -20.30 3.08
C ASN A 296 -9.28 -19.64 2.19
N THR A 297 -8.54 -20.45 1.44
CA THR A 297 -7.53 -19.98 0.51
C THR A 297 -8.16 -19.28 -0.70
N ALA A 298 -9.28 -19.80 -1.22
CA ALA A 298 -10.06 -19.17 -2.29
C ALA A 298 -10.63 -17.81 -1.88
N ILE A 299 -11.20 -17.71 -0.67
CA ILE A 299 -11.68 -16.44 -0.11
C ILE A 299 -10.55 -15.41 0.01
N GLY A 300 -9.34 -15.86 0.38
CA GLY A 300 -8.16 -14.99 0.44
C GLY A 300 -7.74 -14.40 -0.92
N ILE A 301 -7.91 -15.14 -2.02
CA ILE A 301 -7.62 -14.68 -3.39
C ILE A 301 -8.71 -13.73 -3.91
N CYS A 302 -9.93 -13.87 -3.40
CA CYS A 302 -11.02 -12.93 -3.63
C CYS A 302 -10.87 -11.61 -2.83
N SER A 303 -9.67 -11.26 -2.36
CA SER A 303 -9.42 -10.08 -1.53
C SER A 303 -9.90 -8.77 -2.15
N GLY A 304 -9.91 -8.66 -3.49
CA GLY A 304 -10.44 -7.50 -4.22
C GLY A 304 -11.93 -7.57 -4.59
N ILE A 305 -12.61 -8.72 -4.41
CA ILE A 305 -14.01 -8.95 -4.84
C ILE A 305 -14.78 -9.63 -3.70
N TRP A 306 -15.19 -8.79 -2.75
CA TRP A 306 -15.88 -9.20 -1.52
C TRP A 306 -17.18 -9.98 -1.79
N GLN A 307 -17.90 -9.71 -2.89
CA GLN A 307 -19.17 -10.39 -3.20
C GLN A 307 -19.03 -11.91 -3.37
N GLN A 308 -17.94 -12.35 -4.00
CA GLN A 308 -17.70 -13.77 -4.25
C GLN A 308 -17.15 -14.48 -3.01
N ALA A 309 -16.32 -13.77 -2.23
CA ALA A 309 -15.89 -14.23 -0.91
C ALA A 309 -17.09 -14.51 0.00
N LEU A 310 -18.14 -13.66 -0.05
CA LEU A 310 -19.37 -13.87 0.69
C LEU A 310 -20.19 -15.05 0.18
N TRP A 311 -20.32 -15.19 -1.14
CA TRP A 311 -21.02 -16.32 -1.75
C TRP A 311 -20.38 -17.66 -1.29
N LEU A 312 -19.06 -17.76 -1.38
CA LEU A 312 -18.29 -18.94 -0.91
C LEU A 312 -18.45 -19.21 0.59
N CYS A 313 -18.55 -18.16 1.42
CA CYS A 313 -18.77 -18.31 2.86
C CYS A 313 -20.20 -18.78 3.20
N SER A 314 -21.18 -18.44 2.36
CA SER A 314 -22.61 -18.75 2.57
C SER A 314 -23.01 -20.16 2.15
N GLU A 315 -22.40 -20.69 1.07
CA GLU A 315 -22.72 -21.98 0.46
C GLU A 315 -22.08 -23.19 1.18
N HIS A 316 -21.06 -22.99 2.02
CA HIS A 316 -20.27 -24.07 2.62
C HIS A 316 -20.22 -24.04 4.16
N LEU A 317 -19.90 -25.20 4.78
CA LEU A 317 -19.74 -25.37 6.24
C LEU A 317 -18.62 -24.45 6.77
N SER A 318 -19.03 -23.26 7.21
CA SER A 318 -18.15 -22.17 7.61
C SER A 318 -17.64 -22.38 9.04
N ASN A 319 -16.32 -22.39 9.18
CA ASN A 319 -15.64 -22.35 10.48
C ASN A 319 -15.17 -20.93 10.80
N ALA A 320 -14.61 -20.72 11.99
CA ALA A 320 -14.11 -19.40 12.41
C ALA A 320 -13.07 -18.79 11.43
N ALA A 321 -12.26 -19.63 10.78
CA ALA A 321 -11.27 -19.19 9.80
C ALA A 321 -11.92 -18.74 8.48
N THR A 322 -13.01 -19.37 8.04
CA THR A 322 -13.78 -18.96 6.85
C THR A 322 -14.42 -17.59 7.05
N TYR A 323 -15.04 -17.35 8.21
CA TYR A 323 -15.58 -16.03 8.57
C TYR A 323 -14.48 -14.96 8.66
N THR A 324 -13.33 -15.29 9.26
CA THR A 324 -12.20 -14.36 9.36
C THR A 324 -11.68 -13.96 7.98
N ALA A 325 -11.49 -14.92 7.07
CA ALA A 325 -11.05 -14.64 5.70
C ALA A 325 -12.08 -13.78 4.92
N ALA A 326 -13.38 -14.05 5.09
CA ALA A 326 -14.44 -13.27 4.44
C ALA A 326 -14.50 -11.83 4.97
N ILE A 327 -14.34 -11.64 6.28
CA ILE A 327 -14.23 -10.31 6.90
C ILE A 327 -13.00 -9.57 6.34
N SER A 328 -11.82 -10.21 6.26
CA SER A 328 -10.63 -9.60 5.66
C SER A 328 -10.81 -9.21 4.19
N ALA A 329 -11.54 -10.00 3.39
CA ALA A 329 -11.87 -9.65 2.00
C ALA A 329 -12.79 -8.40 1.91
N CYS A 330 -13.67 -8.18 2.89
CA CYS A 330 -14.53 -6.99 2.94
C CYS A 330 -13.75 -5.68 3.13
N ARG A 331 -12.48 -5.74 3.56
CA ARG A 331 -11.61 -4.57 3.74
C ARG A 331 -11.41 -3.79 2.44
N HIS A 332 -11.03 -4.45 1.35
CA HIS A 332 -10.75 -3.77 0.06
C HIS A 332 -12.03 -3.25 -0.61
N GLY A 333 -13.19 -3.82 -0.28
CA GLY A 333 -14.49 -3.34 -0.76
C GLY A 333 -15.09 -2.18 0.05
N GLY A 334 -14.47 -1.78 1.16
CA GLY A 334 -15.01 -0.75 2.07
C GLY A 334 -16.38 -1.11 2.67
N LYS A 335 -16.71 -2.41 2.80
CA LYS A 335 -18.02 -2.89 3.26
C LYS A 335 -18.01 -3.30 4.74
N TRP A 336 -17.82 -2.31 5.62
CA TRP A 336 -17.81 -2.53 7.08
C TRP A 336 -19.13 -3.09 7.63
N GLU A 337 -20.29 -2.69 7.08
CA GLU A 337 -21.61 -3.18 7.51
C GLU A 337 -21.73 -4.69 7.33
N VAL A 338 -21.22 -5.20 6.21
CA VAL A 338 -21.25 -6.63 5.91
C VAL A 338 -20.24 -7.38 6.78
N ALA A 339 -19.08 -6.79 7.06
CA ALA A 339 -18.12 -7.37 8.00
C ALA A 339 -18.71 -7.51 9.42
N LEU A 340 -19.45 -6.51 9.91
CA LEU A 340 -20.12 -6.58 11.21
C LEU A 340 -21.27 -7.59 11.22
N SER A 341 -22.05 -7.67 10.14
CA SER A 341 -23.14 -8.65 10.05
C SER A 341 -22.62 -10.08 10.01
N LEU A 342 -21.49 -10.34 9.33
CA LEU A 342 -20.79 -11.63 9.38
C LEU A 342 -20.30 -11.97 10.79
N LEU A 343 -19.75 -10.99 11.52
CA LEU A 343 -19.30 -11.20 12.90
C LEU A 343 -20.47 -11.53 13.83
N GLN A 344 -21.64 -10.89 13.62
CA GLN A 344 -22.85 -11.21 14.35
C GLN A 344 -23.41 -12.60 13.97
N GLN A 345 -23.42 -12.95 12.69
CA GLN A 345 -23.83 -14.28 12.22
C GLN A 345 -22.96 -15.40 12.80
N MET A 346 -21.64 -15.19 12.87
CA MET A 346 -20.70 -16.11 13.49
C MET A 346 -21.07 -16.36 14.97
N GLN A 347 -21.39 -15.29 15.71
CA GLN A 347 -21.84 -15.40 17.11
C GLN A 347 -23.19 -16.14 17.23
N CYS A 348 -24.15 -15.86 16.35
CA CYS A 348 -25.44 -16.55 16.34
C CYS A 348 -25.31 -18.05 16.04
N ARG A 349 -24.27 -18.47 15.31
CA ARG A 349 -23.95 -19.88 15.05
C ARG A 349 -23.18 -20.56 16.18
N GLY A 350 -22.97 -19.88 17.31
CA GLY A 350 -22.25 -20.42 18.47
C GLY A 350 -20.73 -20.45 18.32
N LEU A 351 -20.18 -19.79 17.29
CA LEU A 351 -18.73 -19.66 17.11
C LEU A 351 -18.25 -18.39 17.82
N SER A 352 -17.33 -18.53 18.77
CA SER A 352 -16.74 -17.38 19.47
C SER A 352 -15.72 -16.68 18.56
N PRO A 353 -15.89 -15.38 18.23
CA PRO A 353 -14.90 -14.64 17.46
C PRO A 353 -13.62 -14.51 18.28
N GLY A 354 -12.50 -14.96 17.72
CA GLY A 354 -11.19 -14.80 18.32
C GLY A 354 -10.61 -13.40 18.06
N THR A 355 -9.46 -13.10 18.68
CA THR A 355 -8.72 -11.84 18.49
C THR A 355 -8.56 -11.48 17.02
N VAL A 356 -8.07 -12.39 16.18
CA VAL A 356 -7.83 -12.16 14.75
C VAL A 356 -9.10 -11.76 13.99
N THR A 357 -10.24 -12.35 14.33
CA THR A 357 -11.53 -12.06 13.67
C THR A 357 -12.02 -10.65 14.00
N VAL A 358 -11.89 -10.24 15.26
CA VAL A 358 -12.31 -8.89 15.69
C VAL A 358 -11.33 -7.83 15.17
N THR A 359 -10.01 -8.10 15.21
CA THR A 359 -8.99 -7.23 14.61
C THR A 359 -9.23 -7.04 13.11
N ALA A 360 -9.57 -8.10 12.37
CA ALA A 360 -9.95 -7.99 10.95
C ALA A 360 -11.18 -7.07 10.73
N ALA A 361 -12.21 -7.18 11.56
CA ALA A 361 -13.37 -6.28 11.48
C ALA A 361 -13.01 -4.82 11.81
N ILE A 362 -12.12 -4.59 12.78
CA ILE A 362 -11.57 -3.26 13.07
C ILE A 362 -10.82 -2.70 11.86
N THR A 363 -10.02 -3.52 11.15
CA THR A 363 -9.32 -3.07 9.93
C THR A 363 -10.28 -2.70 8.79
N CYS A 364 -11.45 -3.33 8.71
CA CYS A 364 -12.50 -2.91 7.76
C CYS A 364 -13.13 -1.57 8.15
N CYS A 365 -13.31 -1.34 9.46
CA CYS A 365 -13.82 -0.07 9.98
C CYS A 365 -12.81 1.07 9.73
N GLU A 366 -11.52 0.80 9.85
CA GLU A 366 -10.44 1.74 9.47
C GLU A 366 -10.54 2.11 7.98
N ALA A 367 -10.60 1.11 7.08
CA ALA A 367 -10.72 1.35 5.64
C ALA A 367 -11.97 2.15 5.25
N SER A 368 -13.01 2.09 6.07
CA SER A 368 -14.29 2.79 5.86
C SER A 368 -14.46 4.06 6.72
N ARG A 369 -13.41 4.46 7.48
CA ARG A 369 -13.40 5.63 8.39
C ARG A 369 -14.53 5.65 9.43
N GLN A 370 -14.93 4.48 9.93
CA GLN A 370 -16.01 4.33 10.92
C GLN A 370 -15.45 4.15 12.33
N TRP A 371 -15.00 5.24 12.96
CA TRP A 371 -14.31 5.19 14.24
C TRP A 371 -15.18 4.71 15.40
N GLN A 372 -16.48 5.05 15.43
CA GLN A 372 -17.38 4.66 16.51
C GLN A 372 -17.51 3.13 16.60
N GLN A 373 -17.59 2.47 15.45
CA GLN A 373 -17.68 1.01 15.37
C GLN A 373 -16.36 0.36 15.75
N ALA A 374 -15.23 0.92 15.29
CA ALA A 374 -13.90 0.43 15.65
C ALA A 374 -13.66 0.49 17.18
N VAL A 375 -13.99 1.62 17.82
CA VAL A 375 -13.90 1.80 19.28
C VAL A 375 -14.86 0.86 20.01
N GLY A 376 -16.08 0.70 19.48
CA GLY A 376 -17.05 -0.27 19.99
C GLY A 376 -16.50 -1.70 20.01
N LEU A 377 -15.89 -2.14 18.91
CA LEU A 377 -15.25 -3.45 18.79
C LEU A 377 -14.04 -3.61 19.71
N LEU A 378 -13.17 -2.59 19.83
CA LEU A 378 -12.04 -2.62 20.76
C LEU A 378 -12.52 -2.74 22.21
N SER A 379 -13.58 -2.00 22.57
CA SER A 379 -14.20 -2.11 23.90
C SER A 379 -14.80 -3.49 24.15
N LEU A 380 -15.33 -4.14 23.11
CA LEU A 380 -15.83 -5.51 23.18
C LEU A 380 -14.69 -6.51 23.44
N MET A 381 -13.53 -6.33 22.80
CA MET A 381 -12.35 -7.16 23.06
C MET A 381 -11.88 -7.05 24.51
N LEU A 382 -11.77 -5.80 25.02
CA LEU A 382 -11.38 -5.54 26.40
C LEU A 382 -12.37 -6.12 27.41
N ARG A 383 -13.68 -5.99 27.17
CA ARG A 383 -14.72 -6.56 28.05
C ARG A 383 -14.75 -8.09 28.04
N ARG A 384 -14.41 -8.71 26.91
CA ARG A 384 -14.36 -10.17 26.77
C ARG A 384 -13.00 -10.76 27.18
N LEU A 385 -12.08 -9.94 27.71
CA LEU A 385 -10.74 -10.35 28.10
C LEU A 385 -9.99 -11.06 26.96
N LEU A 386 -10.24 -10.64 25.72
CA LEU A 386 -9.46 -11.09 24.57
C LEU A 386 -8.11 -10.37 24.58
N GLU A 387 -7.04 -11.06 24.22
CA GLU A 387 -5.74 -10.42 24.00
C GLU A 387 -5.90 -9.39 22.87
N VAL A 388 -5.57 -8.14 23.17
CA VAL A 388 -5.59 -7.03 22.19
C VAL A 388 -4.17 -6.87 21.66
N ASP A 389 -4.01 -7.06 20.36
CA ASP A 389 -2.74 -6.88 19.68
C ASP A 389 -2.48 -5.40 19.36
N ALA A 390 -1.20 -5.05 19.13
CA ALA A 390 -0.81 -3.71 18.71
C ALA A 390 -1.54 -3.28 17.42
N ILE A 391 -1.87 -4.24 16.54
CA ILE A 391 -2.61 -4.01 15.30
C ILE A 391 -4.03 -3.50 15.59
N ALA A 392 -4.76 -4.07 16.56
CA ALA A 392 -6.09 -3.58 16.92
C ALA A 392 -6.06 -2.14 17.44
N TYR A 393 -5.10 -1.78 18.30
CA TYR A 393 -4.92 -0.40 18.75
C TYR A 393 -4.61 0.53 17.58
N ARG A 394 -3.65 0.15 16.73
CA ARG A 394 -3.22 0.92 15.56
C ARG A 394 -4.35 1.18 14.58
N CYS A 395 -5.12 0.17 14.20
CA CYS A 395 -6.26 0.31 13.27
C CYS A 395 -7.40 1.13 13.89
N THR A 396 -7.64 1.00 15.21
CA THR A 396 -8.67 1.80 15.89
C THR A 396 -8.28 3.28 15.93
N ILE A 397 -7.02 3.59 16.30
CA ILE A 397 -6.48 4.96 16.23
C ILE A 397 -6.56 5.47 14.78
N GLY A 398 -6.17 4.64 13.81
CA GLY A 398 -6.22 4.95 12.40
C GLY A 398 -7.60 5.31 11.85
N SER A 399 -8.67 4.75 12.42
CA SER A 399 -10.04 5.09 12.04
C SER A 399 -10.49 6.47 12.53
N CYS A 400 -9.81 7.05 13.53
CA CYS A 400 -10.26 8.26 14.22
C CYS A 400 -10.00 9.56 13.43
N ASP A 401 -9.10 9.59 12.44
CA ASP A 401 -8.74 10.75 11.58
C ASP A 401 -8.77 12.11 12.30
N VAL A 402 -9.89 12.83 12.25
CA VAL A 402 -10.07 14.19 12.84
C VAL A 402 -10.44 14.19 14.34
N HIS A 403 -10.75 13.04 14.93
CA HIS A 403 -11.20 12.90 16.32
C HIS A 403 -10.04 12.57 17.26
N TRP A 404 -9.04 13.46 17.33
CA TRP A 404 -7.79 13.24 18.09
C TRP A 404 -8.00 12.89 19.57
N GLN A 405 -9.06 13.38 20.21
CA GLN A 405 -9.35 13.09 21.64
C GLN A 405 -9.56 11.59 21.88
N HIS A 406 -10.30 10.94 20.98
CA HIS A 406 -10.55 9.50 21.07
C HIS A 406 -9.28 8.72 20.73
N ALA A 407 -8.55 9.15 19.69
CA ALA A 407 -7.26 8.57 19.31
C ALA A 407 -6.25 8.61 20.47
N LEU A 408 -6.14 9.76 21.15
CA LEU A 408 -5.28 9.96 22.31
C LEU A 408 -5.71 9.07 23.48
N ALA A 409 -7.01 9.00 23.79
CA ALA A 409 -7.50 8.14 24.86
C ALA A 409 -7.17 6.66 24.61
N ILE A 410 -7.28 6.19 23.37
CA ILE A 410 -6.94 4.82 22.98
C ILE A 410 -5.43 4.57 23.12
N LEU A 411 -4.59 5.52 22.73
CA LEU A 411 -3.14 5.44 22.91
C LEU A 411 -2.76 5.35 24.39
N MET A 412 -3.41 6.15 25.25
CA MET A 412 -3.19 6.10 26.71
C MET A 412 -3.58 4.73 27.29
N VAL A 413 -4.68 4.13 26.81
CA VAL A 413 -5.07 2.76 27.18
C VAL A 413 -4.03 1.74 26.71
N SER A 414 -3.46 1.90 25.51
CA SER A 414 -2.37 1.05 25.01
C SER A 414 -1.13 1.13 25.91
N TRP A 415 -0.76 2.33 26.34
CA TRP A 415 0.39 2.53 27.25
C TRP A 415 0.15 1.95 28.64
N GLN A 416 -1.08 2.05 29.17
CA GLN A 416 -1.47 1.37 30.42
C GLN A 416 -1.35 -0.16 30.28
N ALA A 417 -1.67 -0.70 29.11
CA ALA A 417 -1.49 -2.12 28.77
C ALA A 417 -0.01 -2.49 28.47
N ARG A 418 0.94 -1.55 28.59
CA ARG A 418 2.37 -1.69 28.26
C ARG A 418 2.65 -2.08 26.81
N VAL A 419 1.75 -1.69 25.89
CA VAL A 419 1.93 -1.84 24.45
C VAL A 419 2.39 -0.49 23.89
N TYR A 420 3.69 -0.39 23.61
CA TYR A 420 4.33 0.81 23.06
C TYR A 420 4.65 0.58 21.58
N ASP A 421 3.83 1.12 20.70
CA ASP A 421 3.98 1.02 19.25
C ASP A 421 4.25 2.41 18.65
N THR A 422 5.38 2.57 17.94
CA THR A 422 5.76 3.84 17.31
C THR A 422 4.76 4.25 16.24
N GLU A 423 4.22 3.31 15.45
CA GLU A 423 3.26 3.65 14.40
C GLU A 423 1.94 4.17 15.00
N SER A 424 1.43 3.53 16.07
CA SER A 424 0.27 4.02 16.81
C SER A 424 0.49 5.42 17.38
N PHE A 425 1.69 5.72 17.87
CA PHE A 425 2.08 7.05 18.34
C PHE A 425 2.08 8.08 17.19
N THR A 426 2.74 7.78 16.07
CA THR A 426 2.77 8.63 14.87
C THR A 426 1.36 8.93 14.34
N ARG A 427 0.45 7.94 14.33
CA ARG A 427 -0.93 8.15 13.85
C ARG A 427 -1.74 9.12 14.72
N VAL A 428 -1.51 9.15 16.02
CA VAL A 428 -2.12 10.19 16.89
C VAL A 428 -1.56 11.57 16.54
N LEU A 429 -0.26 11.67 16.24
CA LEU A 429 0.34 12.91 15.76
C LEU A 429 -0.24 13.36 14.41
N TRP A 430 -0.56 12.46 13.49
CA TRP A 430 -1.31 12.78 12.27
C TRP A 430 -2.71 13.32 12.55
N CYS A 431 -3.40 12.80 13.57
CA CYS A 431 -4.69 13.34 13.99
C CYS A 431 -4.55 14.78 14.51
N PHE A 432 -3.47 15.08 15.24
CA PHE A 432 -3.19 16.46 15.67
C PHE A 432 -2.80 17.37 14.51
N GLU A 433 -2.02 16.88 13.54
CA GLU A 433 -1.66 17.60 12.31
C GLU A 433 -2.92 18.02 11.52
N ALA A 434 -3.88 17.10 11.37
CA ALA A 434 -5.14 17.35 10.65
C ALA A 434 -6.02 18.42 11.32
N VAL A 435 -5.96 18.54 12.65
CA VAL A 435 -6.77 19.49 13.43
C VAL A 435 -6.00 20.77 13.80
N GLY A 436 -4.66 20.76 13.70
CA GLY A 436 -3.78 21.89 14.05
C GLY A 436 -3.54 22.09 15.54
N CYS A 437 -3.74 21.06 16.37
CA CYS A 437 -3.55 21.14 17.83
C CYS A 437 -2.07 20.96 18.23
N TRP A 438 -1.22 21.90 17.85
CA TRP A 438 0.23 21.81 18.03
C TRP A 438 0.68 21.68 19.49
N GLN A 439 0.04 22.38 20.45
CA GLN A 439 0.44 22.29 21.86
C GLN A 439 0.28 20.87 22.41
N SER A 440 -0.80 20.19 22.00
CA SER A 440 -1.06 18.80 22.41
C SER A 440 -0.09 17.83 21.74
N ALA A 441 0.28 18.08 20.48
CA ALA A 441 1.26 17.30 19.75
C ALA A 441 2.66 17.40 20.37
N GLN A 442 3.11 18.63 20.67
CA GLN A 442 4.39 18.88 21.33
C GLN A 442 4.43 18.32 22.76
N ALA A 443 3.35 18.51 23.54
CA ALA A 443 3.24 17.94 24.88
C ALA A 443 3.28 16.40 24.85
N LEU A 444 2.68 15.75 23.84
CA LEU A 444 2.75 14.31 23.68
C LEU A 444 4.16 13.82 23.34
N LEU A 445 4.91 14.57 22.53
CA LEU A 445 6.30 14.26 22.17
C LEU A 445 7.26 14.38 23.37
N HIS A 446 7.05 15.36 24.25
CA HIS A 446 7.83 15.52 25.48
C HIS A 446 7.45 14.46 26.54
N ASN A 447 6.16 14.15 26.69
CA ASN A 447 5.66 13.21 27.71
C ASN A 447 5.60 11.73 27.24
N LYS A 448 6.41 11.37 26.24
CA LYS A 448 6.49 9.97 25.77
C LYS A 448 7.19 9.07 26.79
N PRO A 449 6.82 7.77 26.88
CA PRO A 449 7.56 6.81 27.70
C PRO A 449 8.98 6.60 27.13
N GLU A 450 9.98 6.43 28.00
CA GLU A 450 11.39 6.26 27.60
C GLU A 450 11.64 5.07 26.65
N SER A 451 10.78 4.04 26.70
CA SER A 451 10.84 2.88 25.81
C SER A 451 10.38 3.17 24.38
N LEU A 452 9.72 4.30 24.12
CA LEU A 452 9.22 4.67 22.81
C LEU A 452 10.21 5.61 22.12
N VAL A 453 10.81 5.14 21.03
CA VAL A 453 11.66 5.95 20.15
C VAL A 453 10.78 6.52 19.04
N PRO A 454 10.57 7.84 18.97
CA PRO A 454 9.86 8.47 17.86
C PRO A 454 10.68 8.34 16.58
N ASP A 455 9.99 8.20 15.46
CA ASP A 455 10.58 8.19 14.14
C ASP A 455 10.62 9.60 13.52
N GLU A 456 11.28 9.71 12.36
CA GLU A 456 11.33 10.96 11.58
C GLU A 456 9.92 11.52 11.30
N SER A 457 8.97 10.63 10.98
CA SER A 457 7.60 11.02 10.64
C SER A 457 6.84 11.63 11.84
N SER A 458 7.09 11.14 13.07
CA SER A 458 6.55 11.72 14.30
C SER A 458 6.95 13.19 14.46
N TYR A 459 8.25 13.49 14.31
CA TYR A 459 8.74 14.87 14.42
C TYR A 459 8.20 15.75 13.31
N LEU A 460 8.18 15.26 12.07
CA LEU A 460 7.67 16.01 10.93
C LEU A 460 6.19 16.39 11.11
N SER A 461 5.37 15.50 11.68
CA SER A 461 3.95 15.78 11.92
C SER A 461 3.71 16.80 13.02
N VAL A 462 4.53 16.82 14.08
CA VAL A 462 4.49 17.90 15.08
C VAL A 462 4.88 19.23 14.43
N ILE A 463 5.96 19.25 13.64
CA ILE A 463 6.44 20.43 12.91
C ILE A 463 5.35 20.96 11.94
N ARG A 464 4.68 20.07 11.20
CA ARG A 464 3.54 20.42 10.32
C ARG A 464 2.35 20.96 11.10
N SER A 465 2.06 20.39 12.28
CA SER A 465 0.98 20.91 13.13
C SER A 465 1.27 22.35 13.61
N CYS A 466 2.51 22.65 13.99
CA CYS A 466 2.97 24.00 14.33
C CYS A 466 2.83 24.94 13.13
N GLY A 467 3.32 24.51 11.96
CA GLY A 467 3.19 25.24 10.71
C GLY A 467 1.74 25.58 10.35
N ASN A 468 0.84 24.59 10.37
CA ASN A 468 -0.58 24.76 10.06
C ASN A 468 -1.27 25.77 11.00
N SER A 469 -0.79 25.88 12.24
CA SER A 469 -1.30 26.83 13.23
C SER A 469 -0.64 28.22 13.17
N GLY A 470 0.41 28.40 12.35
CA GLY A 470 1.16 29.65 12.23
C GLY A 470 2.21 29.89 13.31
N GLU A 471 2.42 28.93 14.23
CA GLU A 471 3.36 29.05 15.36
C GLU A 471 4.75 28.54 14.99
N ILE A 472 5.49 29.37 14.25
CA ILE A 472 6.79 29.02 13.67
C ILE A 472 7.86 28.78 14.77
N ALA A 473 7.83 29.55 15.85
CA ALA A 473 8.83 29.46 16.94
C ALA A 473 8.81 28.09 17.63
N ALA A 474 7.63 27.60 18.02
CA ALA A 474 7.47 26.26 18.61
C ALA A 474 7.90 25.16 17.65
N GLY A 475 7.64 25.34 16.35
CA GLY A 475 8.12 24.44 15.31
C GLY A 475 9.64 24.36 15.20
N PHE A 476 10.35 25.49 15.36
CA PHE A 476 11.81 25.52 15.40
C PHE A 476 12.39 24.84 16.64
N GLU A 477 11.75 24.96 17.80
CA GLU A 477 12.17 24.23 19.01
C GLU A 477 12.13 22.72 18.78
N VAL A 478 11.04 22.22 18.17
CA VAL A 478 10.91 20.78 17.85
C VAL A 478 11.94 20.35 16.81
N LEU A 479 12.25 21.18 15.82
CA LEU A 479 13.30 20.91 14.84
C LEU A 479 14.69 20.88 15.50
N HIS A 480 14.96 21.79 16.42
CA HIS A 480 16.20 21.82 17.20
C HIS A 480 16.32 20.55 18.07
N ASP A 481 15.26 20.17 18.78
CA ASP A 481 15.20 18.92 19.55
C ASP A 481 15.46 17.68 18.69
N PHE A 482 14.94 17.66 17.45
CA PHE A 482 15.21 16.58 16.51
C PHE A 482 16.69 16.50 16.13
N VAL A 483 17.33 17.63 15.77
CA VAL A 483 18.74 17.66 15.39
C VAL A 483 19.63 17.16 16.54
N HIS A 484 19.29 17.48 17.79
CA HIS A 484 20.01 17.00 18.98
C HIS A 484 19.64 15.59 19.43
N SER A 485 18.55 15.02 18.93
CA SER A 485 18.15 13.65 19.26
C SER A 485 19.07 12.58 18.68
N GLY A 486 19.90 12.93 17.69
CA GLY A 486 20.80 12.00 17.01
C GLY A 486 20.09 10.97 16.11
N ILE A 487 18.80 11.15 15.83
CA ILE A 487 18.05 10.29 14.91
C ILE A 487 18.58 10.49 13.49
N VAL A 488 18.98 9.38 12.84
CA VAL A 488 19.35 9.40 11.43
C VAL A 488 18.10 9.70 10.61
N HIS A 489 18.12 10.82 9.91
CA HIS A 489 16.99 11.28 9.12
C HIS A 489 17.27 11.18 7.62
N GLY A 490 16.22 10.97 6.85
CA GLY A 490 16.25 10.97 5.40
C GLY A 490 16.78 12.29 4.85
N VAL A 491 17.27 12.21 3.61
CA VAL A 491 17.82 13.36 2.88
C VAL A 491 16.75 14.45 2.67
N ALA A 492 15.47 14.08 2.56
CA ALA A 492 14.37 15.01 2.37
C ALA A 492 13.82 15.66 3.65
N PHE A 493 14.24 15.20 4.85
CA PHE A 493 13.64 15.65 6.12
C PHE A 493 13.75 17.16 6.34
N LEU A 494 14.97 17.71 6.30
CA LEU A 494 15.24 19.12 6.60
C LEU A 494 14.47 20.05 5.63
N PRO A 495 14.52 19.84 4.29
CA PRO A 495 13.67 20.60 3.37
C PRO A 495 12.17 20.47 3.65
N CYS A 496 11.68 19.28 4.00
CA CYS A 496 10.27 19.06 4.34
C CYS A 496 9.85 19.79 5.62
N ALA A 497 10.69 19.74 6.67
CA ALA A 497 10.46 20.43 7.93
C ALA A 497 10.46 21.95 7.73
N MET A 498 11.39 22.49 6.94
CA MET A 498 11.43 23.92 6.64
C MET A 498 10.26 24.39 5.78
N SER A 499 9.86 23.58 4.80
CA SER A 499 8.65 23.79 4.02
C SER A 499 7.43 23.86 4.94
N ALA A 500 7.30 22.91 5.86
CA ALA A 500 6.22 22.82 6.83
C ALA A 500 6.16 24.00 7.79
N LEU A 501 7.31 24.58 8.20
CA LEU A 501 7.37 25.74 9.09
C LEU A 501 7.19 27.09 8.40
N PHE A 502 6.89 27.11 7.10
CA PHE A 502 6.69 28.36 6.36
C PHE A 502 7.92 29.30 6.38
N ILE A 503 9.14 28.78 6.56
CA ILE A 503 10.36 29.60 6.71
C ILE A 503 10.78 30.24 5.38
N ASN A 504 10.80 31.57 5.32
CA ASN A 504 11.15 32.35 4.12
C ASN A 504 12.59 32.93 4.14
N ASP A 505 13.45 32.52 5.08
CA ASP A 505 14.81 33.03 5.18
C ASP A 505 15.70 32.48 4.04
N PRO A 506 16.16 33.32 3.10
CA PRO A 506 16.96 32.88 1.95
C PRO A 506 18.31 32.26 2.34
N ASP A 507 18.90 32.65 3.46
CA ASP A 507 20.20 32.16 3.91
C ASP A 507 20.09 30.77 4.51
N LEU A 508 19.08 30.56 5.37
CA LEU A 508 18.80 29.25 5.95
C LEU A 508 18.39 28.25 4.86
N ILE A 509 17.55 28.68 3.93
CA ILE A 509 17.17 27.87 2.76
C ILE A 509 18.43 27.45 1.98
N ARG A 510 19.33 28.39 1.65
CA ARG A 510 20.60 28.07 0.96
C ARG A 510 21.51 27.12 1.73
N ALA A 511 21.61 27.26 3.06
CA ALA A 511 22.42 26.38 3.90
C ALA A 511 21.88 24.93 3.88
N THR A 512 20.57 24.75 4.05
CA THR A 512 19.95 23.43 4.00
C THR A 512 20.04 22.78 2.62
N PHE A 513 19.97 23.57 1.55
CA PHE A 513 20.25 23.09 0.20
C PHE A 513 21.67 22.52 0.06
N ALA A 514 22.67 23.24 0.55
CA ALA A 514 24.06 22.82 0.47
C ALA A 514 24.30 21.51 1.24
N GLU A 515 23.71 21.38 2.43
CA GLU A 515 23.79 20.15 3.23
C GLU A 515 23.09 18.97 2.56
N THR A 516 21.84 19.17 2.12
CA THR A 516 21.04 18.14 1.45
C THR A 516 21.74 17.64 0.17
N TRP A 517 22.36 18.56 -0.57
CA TRP A 517 23.14 18.22 -1.76
C TRP A 517 24.37 17.34 -1.44
N GLN A 518 25.10 17.66 -0.37
CA GLN A 518 26.25 16.86 0.03
C GLN A 518 25.86 15.44 0.44
N ARG A 519 24.66 15.27 1.00
CA ARG A 519 24.13 13.95 1.39
C ARG A 519 23.64 13.14 0.19
N LEU A 520 22.94 13.77 -0.76
CA LEU A 520 22.52 13.12 -2.02
C LEU A 520 23.68 12.46 -2.77
N ARG A 521 24.88 13.06 -2.72
CA ARG A 521 26.08 12.51 -3.37
C ARG A 521 26.74 11.33 -2.63
N LYS A 522 26.43 11.15 -1.34
CA LYS A 522 27.10 10.18 -0.47
C LYS A 522 26.22 8.99 -0.10
N GLU A 523 24.90 9.18 -0.11
CA GLU A 523 23.91 8.20 0.33
C GLU A 523 23.11 7.68 -0.87
N THR A 524 22.68 6.41 -0.81
CA THR A 524 21.71 5.85 -1.77
C THR A 524 20.32 6.37 -1.42
N TRP A 525 19.60 6.91 -2.40
CA TRP A 525 18.26 7.49 -2.23
C TRP A 525 17.20 6.72 -3.01
N SER A 526 15.94 6.84 -2.60
CA SER A 526 14.79 6.28 -3.30
C SER A 526 14.15 7.30 -4.26
N PRO A 527 13.39 6.85 -5.28
CA PRO A 527 12.62 7.75 -6.15
C PRO A 527 11.65 8.65 -5.35
N CYS A 528 11.09 8.13 -4.26
CA CYS A 528 10.23 8.86 -3.35
C CYS A 528 10.96 10.03 -2.65
N ASP A 529 12.24 9.88 -2.32
CA ASP A 529 13.05 10.94 -1.71
C ASP A 529 13.26 12.11 -2.67
N LEU A 530 13.47 11.83 -3.97
CA LEU A 530 13.57 12.88 -4.99
C LEU A 530 12.25 13.62 -5.19
N ILE A 531 11.13 12.89 -5.24
CA ILE A 531 9.80 13.48 -5.41
C ILE A 531 9.45 14.38 -4.22
N THR A 532 9.64 13.88 -2.99
CA THR A 532 9.38 14.64 -1.76
C THR A 532 10.25 15.87 -1.65
N LEU A 533 11.53 15.75 -2.02
CA LEU A 533 12.45 16.86 -2.10
C LEU A 533 11.95 17.90 -3.11
N TRP A 534 11.67 17.54 -4.38
CA TRP A 534 11.15 18.49 -5.37
C TRP A 534 9.87 19.19 -4.92
N SER A 535 8.95 18.46 -4.28
CA SER A 535 7.72 19.04 -3.74
C SER A 535 8.01 20.06 -2.64
N ALA A 536 8.90 19.73 -1.69
CA ALA A 536 9.32 20.64 -0.63
C ALA A 536 9.99 21.90 -1.22
N LEU A 537 10.82 21.75 -2.24
CA LEU A 537 11.51 22.88 -2.87
C LEU A 537 10.58 23.80 -3.66
N GLY A 538 9.71 23.21 -4.48
CA GLY A 538 8.68 23.98 -5.19
C GLY A 538 7.79 24.76 -4.22
N SER A 539 7.48 24.20 -3.04
CA SER A 539 6.68 24.87 -2.01
C SER A 539 7.41 26.02 -1.29
N MET A 540 8.74 25.95 -1.17
CA MET A 540 9.56 27.02 -0.58
C MET A 540 9.84 28.17 -1.56
N GLY A 541 9.59 27.97 -2.86
CA GLY A 541 9.76 29.00 -3.89
C GLY A 541 11.21 29.40 -4.15
N ALA A 542 12.18 28.66 -3.62
CA ALA A 542 13.59 28.94 -3.76
C ALA A 542 14.15 28.25 -5.01
N ARG A 543 14.54 29.05 -6.01
CA ARG A 543 15.16 28.58 -7.25
C ARG A 543 16.67 28.49 -7.10
N ASN A 544 17.23 27.34 -7.46
CA ASN A 544 18.68 27.17 -7.55
C ASN A 544 19.00 26.30 -8.77
N ALA A 545 19.30 26.96 -9.89
CA ALA A 545 19.57 26.31 -11.17
C ALA A 545 20.67 25.23 -11.09
N ALA A 546 21.69 25.41 -10.25
CA ALA A 546 22.77 24.42 -10.11
C ALA A 546 22.28 23.13 -9.44
N PHE A 547 21.36 23.26 -8.47
CA PHE A 547 20.78 22.13 -7.76
C PHE A 547 19.69 21.44 -8.61
N GLU A 548 18.85 22.23 -9.29
CA GLU A 548 17.83 21.75 -10.23
C GLU A 548 18.46 20.93 -11.37
N ASN A 549 19.50 21.46 -12.02
CA ASN A 549 20.22 20.76 -13.10
C ASN A 549 20.89 19.46 -12.63
N ALA A 550 21.32 19.42 -11.37
CA ALA A 550 22.02 18.26 -10.85
C ALA A 550 21.05 17.13 -10.46
N ILE A 551 19.83 17.45 -10.00
CA ILE A 551 18.79 16.43 -9.83
C ILE A 551 18.28 15.94 -11.20
N LEU A 552 18.17 16.82 -12.19
CA LEU A 552 17.84 16.40 -13.56
C LEU A 552 18.83 15.38 -14.11
N ALA A 553 20.13 15.62 -13.92
CA ALA A 553 21.18 14.73 -14.40
C ALA A 553 21.05 13.31 -13.81
N GLU A 554 20.51 13.18 -12.60
CA GLU A 554 20.28 11.90 -11.91
C GLU A 554 18.89 11.28 -12.21
N ALA A 555 17.85 12.11 -12.37
CA ALA A 555 16.48 11.65 -12.60
C ALA A 555 16.25 11.17 -14.04
N LEU A 556 16.84 11.85 -15.03
CA LEU A 556 16.64 11.54 -16.46
C LEU A 556 17.04 10.11 -16.86
N PRO A 557 18.21 9.56 -16.45
CA PRO A 557 18.61 8.19 -16.78
C PRO A 557 17.69 7.12 -16.17
N SER A 558 17.00 7.44 -15.07
CA SER A 558 16.20 6.51 -14.27
C SER A 558 14.71 6.53 -14.60
N LEU A 559 14.26 7.38 -15.53
CA LEU A 559 12.84 7.51 -15.89
C LEU A 559 12.19 6.18 -16.30
N CYS A 560 12.94 5.30 -16.97
CA CYS A 560 12.46 3.99 -17.41
C CYS A 560 12.14 3.02 -16.26
N ALA A 561 12.72 3.24 -15.07
CA ALA A 561 12.50 2.41 -13.89
C ALA A 561 11.30 2.86 -13.05
N TYR A 562 10.76 4.06 -13.28
CA TYR A 562 9.67 4.63 -12.49
C TYR A 562 8.30 4.13 -12.92
N ASP A 563 7.42 3.92 -11.95
CA ASP A 563 6.01 3.60 -12.17
C ASP A 563 5.19 4.84 -12.58
N TRP A 564 3.94 4.62 -13.03
CA TRP A 564 3.08 5.70 -13.54
C TRP A 564 2.76 6.78 -12.49
N ASP A 565 2.58 6.41 -11.24
CA ASP A 565 2.31 7.36 -10.15
C ASP A 565 3.55 8.18 -9.81
N GLU A 566 4.72 7.54 -9.79
CA GLU A 566 6.00 8.21 -9.56
C GLU A 566 6.29 9.23 -10.66
N LEU A 567 6.09 8.86 -11.93
CA LEU A 567 6.24 9.79 -13.06
C LEU A 567 5.28 10.99 -12.96
N MET A 568 4.04 10.76 -12.55
CA MET A 568 3.06 11.83 -12.36
C MET A 568 3.49 12.79 -11.24
N GLU A 569 3.86 12.29 -10.06
CA GLU A 569 4.28 13.13 -8.93
C GLU A 569 5.59 13.86 -9.23
N LEU A 570 6.54 13.18 -9.88
CA LEU A 570 7.79 13.76 -10.38
C LEU A 570 7.52 14.94 -11.32
N SER A 571 6.56 14.80 -12.25
CA SER A 571 6.17 15.86 -13.18
C SER A 571 5.58 17.09 -12.49
N TRP A 572 4.79 16.90 -11.42
CA TRP A 572 4.25 18.00 -10.62
C TRP A 572 5.33 18.71 -9.81
N GLY A 573 6.30 17.97 -9.27
CA GLY A 573 7.48 18.54 -8.61
C GLY A 573 8.28 19.43 -9.57
N ALA A 574 8.57 18.93 -10.77
CA ALA A 574 9.25 19.71 -11.81
C ALA A 574 8.45 20.96 -12.24
N ALA A 575 7.13 20.83 -12.42
CA ALA A 575 6.27 21.96 -12.77
C ALA A 575 6.26 23.03 -11.67
N ALA A 576 6.27 22.63 -10.40
CA ALA A 576 6.29 23.56 -9.26
C ALA A 576 7.60 24.35 -9.16
N CYS A 577 8.74 23.73 -9.51
CA CYS A 577 10.03 24.41 -9.59
C CYS A 577 10.15 25.35 -10.81
N GLY A 578 9.19 25.32 -11.74
CA GLY A 578 9.20 26.15 -12.95
C GLY A 578 10.22 25.66 -13.99
N MET A 579 10.47 24.35 -14.04
CA MET A 579 11.42 23.75 -14.95
C MET A 579 10.98 23.86 -16.42
N ALA A 580 11.95 24.11 -17.30
CA ALA A 580 11.74 24.27 -18.74
C ALA A 580 11.65 22.92 -19.49
N SER A 581 11.62 22.99 -20.82
CA SER A 581 11.50 21.87 -21.76
C SER A 581 12.50 20.73 -21.51
N ASP A 582 13.69 21.02 -20.98
CA ASP A 582 14.80 20.07 -20.83
C ASP A 582 14.44 18.81 -20.03
N PHE A 583 13.47 18.89 -19.11
CA PHE A 583 12.94 17.73 -18.38
C PHE A 583 11.68 17.14 -19.02
N PHE A 584 10.74 18.00 -19.38
CA PHE A 584 9.42 17.58 -19.86
C PHE A 584 9.48 16.92 -21.23
N ASP A 585 10.48 17.24 -22.04
CA ASP A 585 10.67 16.68 -23.37
C ASP A 585 11.06 15.18 -23.31
N PRO A 586 12.16 14.78 -22.62
CA PRO A 586 12.47 13.37 -22.39
C PRO A 586 11.35 12.60 -21.66
N LEU A 587 10.70 13.23 -20.67
CA LEU A 587 9.60 12.61 -19.93
C LEU A 587 8.43 12.24 -20.86
N GLN A 588 8.02 13.17 -21.74
CA GLN A 588 6.94 12.93 -22.69
C GLN A 588 7.31 11.83 -23.70
N GLU A 589 8.56 11.76 -24.14
CA GLU A 589 9.05 10.71 -25.04
C GLU A 589 9.03 9.33 -24.37
N GLU A 590 9.48 9.23 -23.12
CA GLU A 590 9.43 7.99 -22.34
C GLU A 590 7.99 7.53 -22.09
N VAL A 591 7.08 8.44 -21.75
CA VAL A 591 5.66 8.09 -21.59
C VAL A 591 5.04 7.63 -22.92
N LEU A 592 5.38 8.28 -24.03
CA LEU A 592 4.92 7.88 -25.36
C LEU A 592 5.41 6.48 -25.74
N SER A 593 6.66 6.13 -25.38
CA SER A 593 7.24 4.80 -25.64
C SER A 593 6.42 3.69 -24.97
N ARG A 594 5.81 3.98 -23.81
CA ARG A 594 5.01 3.03 -23.03
C ARG A 594 3.59 2.80 -23.55
N PHE A 595 3.00 3.74 -24.29
CA PHE A 595 1.62 3.63 -24.81
C PHE A 595 1.41 2.47 -25.79
N GLY A 596 2.48 1.82 -26.28
CA GLY A 596 2.42 0.60 -27.10
C GLY A 596 2.81 -0.70 -26.37
N VAL A 597 3.39 -0.63 -25.17
CA VAL A 597 3.91 -1.80 -24.42
C VAL A 597 2.94 -2.21 -23.32
N VAL A 598 2.34 -1.22 -22.64
CA VAL A 598 1.40 -1.46 -21.53
C VAL A 598 -0.02 -1.54 -22.07
N ALA A 599 -0.71 -2.65 -21.82
CA ALA A 599 -2.03 -2.92 -22.38
C ALA A 599 -3.13 -1.94 -21.90
N ASP A 600 -3.03 -1.41 -20.67
CA ASP A 600 -3.97 -0.43 -20.12
C ASP A 600 -3.29 0.52 -19.12
N PRO A 601 -2.66 1.63 -19.58
CA PRO A 601 -2.01 2.58 -18.68
C PRO A 601 -3.04 3.41 -17.88
N PRO A 602 -2.75 3.75 -16.62
CA PRO A 602 -3.72 4.41 -15.72
C PRO A 602 -4.08 5.82 -16.20
N ALA A 603 -5.36 6.01 -16.53
CA ALA A 603 -5.86 7.26 -17.11
C ALA A 603 -5.65 8.50 -16.22
N GLN A 604 -5.73 8.34 -14.88
CA GLN A 604 -5.54 9.44 -13.95
C GLN A 604 -4.11 9.97 -13.95
N CYS A 605 -3.11 9.08 -14.02
CA CYS A 605 -1.70 9.45 -14.07
C CYS A 605 -1.38 10.19 -15.38
N ILE A 606 -1.94 9.74 -16.51
CA ILE A 606 -1.81 10.40 -17.82
C ILE A 606 -2.41 11.82 -17.77
N LEU A 607 -3.63 11.97 -17.26
CA LEU A 607 -4.27 13.29 -17.11
C LEU A 607 -3.47 14.19 -16.16
N GLY A 608 -2.86 13.63 -15.12
CA GLY A 608 -1.96 14.31 -14.20
C GLY A 608 -0.69 14.83 -14.89
N LEU A 609 -0.03 13.98 -15.67
CA LEU A 609 1.15 14.32 -16.48
C LEU A 609 0.83 15.45 -17.47
N ILE A 610 -0.28 15.36 -18.20
CA ILE A 610 -0.70 16.43 -19.15
C ILE A 610 -0.92 17.75 -18.42
N SER A 611 -1.51 17.71 -17.23
CA SER A 611 -1.72 18.91 -16.41
C SER A 611 -0.39 19.55 -16.00
N ALA A 612 0.58 18.73 -15.58
CA ALA A 612 1.90 19.20 -15.17
C ALA A 612 2.67 19.80 -16.36
N CYS A 613 2.70 19.11 -17.52
CA CYS A 613 3.31 19.61 -18.74
C CYS A 613 2.67 20.93 -19.21
N HIS A 614 1.34 21.04 -19.14
CA HIS A 614 0.62 22.26 -19.50
C HIS A 614 0.93 23.41 -18.53
N ALA A 615 0.95 23.14 -17.23
CA ALA A 615 1.31 24.13 -16.21
C ALA A 615 2.75 24.65 -16.38
N ALA A 616 3.67 23.80 -16.82
CA ALA A 616 5.04 24.17 -17.16
C ALA A 616 5.20 24.79 -18.56
N GLY A 617 4.11 24.97 -19.33
CA GLY A 617 4.16 25.52 -20.69
C GLY A 617 4.88 24.64 -21.71
N SER A 618 5.13 23.36 -21.40
CA SER A 618 5.96 22.43 -22.19
C SER A 618 5.17 21.24 -22.78
N LEU A 619 3.83 21.35 -22.88
CA LEU A 619 2.98 20.28 -23.42
C LEU A 619 3.14 20.16 -24.94
N ARG A 620 3.70 19.05 -25.42
CA ARG A 620 3.85 18.76 -26.85
C ARG A 620 2.52 18.36 -27.48
N ALA A 621 2.24 18.88 -28.68
CA ALA A 621 1.03 18.56 -29.43
C ALA A 621 0.92 17.06 -29.78
N SER A 622 2.05 16.43 -30.12
CA SER A 622 2.13 14.99 -30.40
C SER A 622 1.74 14.14 -29.18
N PHE A 623 2.24 14.50 -28.00
CA PHE A 623 1.92 13.82 -26.75
C PHE A 623 0.43 13.97 -26.40
N ASN A 624 -0.09 15.20 -26.45
CA ASN A 624 -1.49 15.47 -26.16
C ASN A 624 -2.43 14.71 -27.12
N MET A 625 -2.10 14.65 -28.40
CA MET A 625 -2.87 13.90 -29.40
C MET A 625 -2.86 12.38 -29.13
N ALA A 626 -1.69 11.80 -28.83
CA ALA A 626 -1.59 10.36 -28.53
C ALA A 626 -2.36 10.00 -27.25
N ALA A 627 -2.23 10.80 -26.19
CA ALA A 627 -2.97 10.61 -24.96
C ALA A 627 -4.48 10.75 -25.16
N SER A 628 -4.92 11.74 -25.96
CA SER A 628 -6.34 11.90 -26.32
C SER A 628 -6.90 10.66 -27.01
N GLN A 629 -6.17 10.10 -27.99
CA GLN A 629 -6.61 8.88 -28.70
C GLN A 629 -6.69 7.67 -27.76
N LEU A 630 -5.74 7.53 -26.84
CA LEU A 630 -5.73 6.43 -25.86
C LEU A 630 -6.93 6.53 -24.90
N LEU A 631 -7.15 7.72 -24.33
CA LEU A 631 -8.26 7.97 -23.40
C LEU A 631 -9.63 7.82 -24.09
N GLU A 632 -9.76 8.25 -25.34
CA GLU A 632 -10.98 8.08 -26.12
C GLU A 632 -11.29 6.60 -26.39
N ARG A 633 -10.27 5.79 -26.77
CA ARG A 633 -10.43 4.33 -26.94
C ARG A 633 -10.88 3.68 -25.64
N ARG A 634 -10.21 4.00 -24.52
CA ARG A 634 -10.56 3.50 -23.19
C ARG A 634 -12.00 3.85 -22.81
N GLY A 635 -12.43 5.08 -23.08
CA GLY A 635 -13.80 5.49 -22.83
C GLY A 635 -14.81 4.69 -23.65
N LYS A 636 -14.56 4.50 -24.95
CA LYS A 636 -15.40 3.69 -25.84
C LYS A 636 -15.50 2.22 -25.39
N ASP A 637 -14.40 1.65 -24.88
CA ASP A 637 -14.40 0.28 -24.35
C ASP A 637 -15.28 0.15 -23.10
N LEU A 638 -15.22 1.14 -22.19
CA LEU A 638 -16.07 1.19 -21.00
C LEU A 638 -17.55 1.37 -21.37
N ASP A 639 -17.84 2.26 -22.32
CA ASP A 639 -19.20 2.45 -22.86
C ASP A 639 -19.72 1.13 -23.49
N GLY A 640 -18.86 0.38 -24.20
CA GLY A 640 -19.18 -0.92 -24.80
C GLY A 640 -19.37 -2.07 -23.81
N GLN A 641 -18.65 -2.08 -22.68
CA GLN A 641 -18.85 -3.05 -21.60
C GLN A 641 -20.15 -2.80 -20.85
N SER A 642 -20.47 -1.53 -20.63
CA SER A 642 -21.68 -1.12 -19.93
C SER A 642 -22.97 -1.53 -20.64
N THR A 643 -23.02 -1.46 -21.97
CA THR A 643 -24.24 -1.81 -22.73
C THR A 643 -24.59 -3.29 -22.60
N LYS A 644 -23.62 -4.15 -22.29
CA LYS A 644 -23.84 -5.60 -22.07
C LYS A 644 -24.42 -5.92 -20.68
N HIS A 645 -24.09 -5.13 -19.65
CA HIS A 645 -24.56 -5.38 -18.27
C HIS A 645 -25.99 -4.90 -18.01
N VAL A 646 -26.48 -3.86 -18.70
CA VAL A 646 -27.85 -3.33 -18.52
C VAL A 646 -28.93 -4.35 -18.94
N ALA A 647 -28.59 -5.36 -19.75
CA ALA A 647 -29.52 -6.42 -20.14
C ALA A 647 -29.76 -7.49 -19.05
N ALA A 648 -28.97 -7.52 -17.96
CA ALA A 648 -28.95 -8.66 -17.02
C ALA A 648 -29.51 -8.38 -15.62
N GLU A 649 -29.77 -7.13 -15.23
CA GLU A 649 -30.27 -6.80 -13.88
C GLU A 649 -31.71 -6.26 -13.92
N ALA A 650 -32.64 -7.07 -13.41
CA ALA A 650 -33.99 -6.61 -13.10
C ALA A 650 -33.94 -5.54 -12.00
N LEU A 651 -34.42 -4.34 -12.35
CA LEU A 651 -34.40 -3.14 -11.52
C LEU A 651 -35.18 -3.33 -10.20
N PRO A 652 -34.63 -2.92 -9.04
CA PRO A 652 -35.47 -2.67 -7.87
C PRO A 652 -36.38 -1.48 -8.16
N SER A 653 -37.66 -1.65 -7.85
CA SER A 653 -38.69 -0.60 -7.95
C SER A 653 -38.26 0.69 -7.25
N PRO A 654 -38.53 1.89 -7.81
CA PRO A 654 -38.17 3.16 -7.21
C PRO A 654 -38.95 3.37 -5.90
N ALA A 655 -38.38 2.91 -4.79
CA ALA A 655 -38.97 3.08 -3.48
C ALA A 655 -38.78 4.54 -3.02
N ARG A 656 -39.88 5.28 -3.16
CA ARG A 656 -40.44 6.12 -2.08
C ARG A 656 -39.66 7.41 -1.71
N TRP A 657 -39.48 8.30 -2.68
CA TRP A 657 -39.20 9.73 -2.40
C TRP A 657 -40.01 10.65 -3.32
N LEU A 658 -41.34 10.57 -3.19
CA LEU A 658 -42.25 11.57 -3.75
C LEU A 658 -43.20 11.97 -2.62
N HIS A 659 -43.07 13.20 -2.14
CA HIS A 659 -44.16 14.16 -1.95
C HIS A 659 -43.69 15.37 -1.13
N ARG A 660 -43.32 16.43 -1.83
CA ARG A 660 -43.70 17.82 -1.55
C ARG A 660 -43.34 18.63 -2.79
N SER A 661 -44.35 19.11 -3.52
CA SER A 661 -44.15 19.98 -4.68
C SER A 661 -43.40 21.24 -4.25
N PRO A 662 -42.18 21.50 -4.77
CA PRO A 662 -41.48 22.73 -4.48
C PRO A 662 -42.01 23.88 -5.34
N ALA A 663 -41.87 25.10 -4.84
CA ALA A 663 -42.28 26.31 -5.54
C ALA A 663 -41.51 26.47 -6.88
N LYS A 664 -42.22 26.91 -7.94
CA LYS A 664 -41.67 27.25 -9.26
C LYS A 664 -40.41 28.12 -9.11
N GLY A 665 -39.27 27.65 -9.65
CA GLY A 665 -38.00 28.37 -9.68
C GLY A 665 -36.87 27.81 -8.80
N SER A 666 -37.06 26.64 -8.17
CA SER A 666 -36.09 26.04 -7.22
C SER A 666 -35.51 24.68 -7.64
N GLU A 667 -35.82 24.21 -8.84
CA GLU A 667 -35.34 22.94 -9.40
C GLU A 667 -34.24 23.16 -10.47
N PRO A 668 -33.32 22.20 -10.65
CA PRO A 668 -32.34 22.21 -11.72
C PRO A 668 -33.02 22.14 -13.10
N THR A 669 -32.40 22.77 -14.10
CA THR A 669 -32.87 22.72 -15.49
C THR A 669 -31.75 22.23 -16.42
N VAL A 670 -32.13 21.63 -17.54
CA VAL A 670 -31.19 21.25 -18.60
C VAL A 670 -31.15 22.40 -19.59
N VAL A 671 -29.97 23.02 -19.74
CA VAL A 671 -29.74 24.16 -20.65
C VAL A 671 -29.37 23.64 -22.05
N LEU A 672 -28.55 22.60 -22.10
CA LEU A 672 -28.18 21.92 -23.33
C LEU A 672 -28.17 20.41 -23.10
N GLN A 673 -28.72 19.65 -24.05
CA GLN A 673 -28.64 18.20 -24.06
C GLN A 673 -28.10 17.71 -25.40
N ARG A 674 -27.04 16.91 -25.36
CA ARG A 674 -26.50 16.13 -26.47
C ARG A 674 -26.61 14.64 -26.14
N LEU A 675 -26.21 13.79 -27.08
CA LEU A 675 -26.23 12.33 -26.89
C LEU A 675 -25.23 11.87 -25.81
N ASP A 676 -24.08 12.55 -25.77
CA ASP A 676 -22.88 12.19 -25.02
C ASP A 676 -22.56 13.14 -23.84
N MET A 677 -23.33 14.23 -23.70
CA MET A 677 -23.20 15.18 -22.59
C MET A 677 -24.46 16.01 -22.37
N ALA A 678 -24.56 16.64 -21.21
CA ALA A 678 -25.53 17.67 -20.91
C ALA A 678 -24.89 18.85 -20.15
N ILE A 679 -25.52 20.01 -20.24
CA ILE A 679 -25.20 21.19 -19.41
C ILE A 679 -26.45 21.53 -18.60
N LEU A 680 -26.26 21.63 -17.29
CA LEU A 680 -27.30 21.85 -16.32
C LEU A 680 -27.17 23.24 -15.70
N MET A 681 -28.28 23.90 -15.43
CA MET A 681 -28.31 25.02 -14.49
C MET A 681 -28.51 24.44 -13.08
N LYS A 682 -27.52 24.65 -12.21
CA LYS A 682 -27.58 24.29 -10.80
C LYS A 682 -28.13 25.47 -9.97
N PRO A 683 -29.27 25.32 -9.28
CA PRO A 683 -29.75 26.34 -8.35
C PRO A 683 -28.86 26.41 -7.09
N ALA A 684 -28.92 27.54 -6.38
CA ALA A 684 -28.32 27.63 -5.06
C ALA A 684 -29.02 26.67 -4.07
N GLY A 685 -28.27 26.09 -3.13
CA GLY A 685 -28.75 25.13 -2.14
C GLY A 685 -28.72 23.65 -2.58
N TRP A 686 -28.50 23.40 -3.87
CA TRP A 686 -28.26 22.04 -4.38
C TRP A 686 -26.79 21.66 -4.21
N GLU A 687 -26.49 20.42 -3.88
CA GLU A 687 -25.14 19.87 -4.01
C GLU A 687 -25.01 19.13 -5.34
N VAL A 688 -23.82 19.15 -5.96
CA VAL A 688 -23.61 18.43 -7.23
C VAL A 688 -23.60 16.92 -6.98
N PHE A 689 -22.75 16.48 -6.04
CA PHE A 689 -22.67 15.14 -5.48
C PHE A 689 -21.95 15.23 -4.11
N GLY A 690 -22.31 14.38 -3.15
CA GLY A 690 -21.73 14.33 -1.80
C GLY A 690 -22.80 14.10 -0.73
N ASP A 691 -22.48 14.47 0.51
CA ASP A 691 -23.34 14.25 1.69
C ASP A 691 -23.65 15.56 2.46
N GLN A 692 -23.42 16.73 1.85
CA GLN A 692 -23.62 18.04 2.50
C GLN A 692 -25.05 18.57 2.41
N SER A 693 -25.84 18.11 1.43
CA SER A 693 -27.22 18.54 1.22
C SER A 693 -28.15 17.36 0.92
N GLU A 694 -29.41 17.44 1.34
CA GLU A 694 -30.44 16.48 0.93
C GLU A 694 -30.74 16.58 -0.59
N ARG A 695 -30.45 17.73 -1.20
CA ARG A 695 -30.75 17.99 -2.62
C ARG A 695 -29.51 17.75 -3.49
N GLN A 696 -29.45 16.56 -4.09
CA GLN A 696 -28.33 16.11 -4.91
C GLN A 696 -28.65 16.22 -6.42
N LEU A 697 -27.80 16.91 -7.17
CA LEU A 697 -27.90 17.01 -8.63
C LEU A 697 -27.62 15.67 -9.31
N SER A 698 -26.73 14.86 -8.73
CA SER A 698 -26.46 13.48 -9.16
C SER A 698 -27.70 12.59 -9.08
N ALA A 699 -28.45 12.62 -7.97
CA ALA A 699 -29.71 11.88 -7.85
C ALA A 699 -30.76 12.38 -8.86
N TRP A 700 -30.84 13.69 -9.07
CA TRP A 700 -31.78 14.28 -10.04
C TRP A 700 -31.47 13.88 -11.48
N ILE A 701 -30.20 13.92 -11.90
CA ILE A 701 -29.82 13.53 -13.27
C ILE A 701 -29.97 12.02 -13.49
N GLN A 702 -29.68 11.19 -12.48
CA GLN A 702 -29.91 9.75 -12.52
C GLN A 702 -31.39 9.41 -12.67
N ALA A 703 -32.27 10.09 -11.94
CA ALA A 703 -33.71 9.90 -12.08
C ALA A 703 -34.22 10.28 -13.48
N ARG A 704 -33.57 11.26 -14.14
CA ARG A 704 -33.98 11.78 -15.45
C ARG A 704 -33.40 11.00 -16.64
N PHE A 705 -32.14 10.56 -16.57
CA PHE A 705 -31.41 9.95 -17.68
C PHE A 705 -30.76 8.59 -17.34
N GLY A 706 -30.71 8.22 -16.06
CA GLY A 706 -29.91 7.11 -15.55
C GLY A 706 -30.40 5.70 -15.90
N LEU A 707 -31.49 5.53 -16.66
CA LEU A 707 -31.91 4.22 -17.19
C LEU A 707 -31.11 3.80 -18.44
N GLN A 708 -30.48 4.74 -19.16
CA GLN A 708 -29.79 4.44 -20.41
C GLN A 708 -28.26 4.60 -20.34
N GLN A 709 -27.73 5.28 -19.31
CA GLN A 709 -26.34 5.73 -19.26
C GLN A 709 -25.68 5.29 -17.94
N SER A 710 -24.61 4.51 -18.02
CA SER A 710 -23.96 3.90 -16.85
C SER A 710 -23.03 4.80 -16.08
N ILE A 711 -22.33 5.72 -16.74
CA ILE A 711 -21.40 6.65 -16.07
C ILE A 711 -22.13 7.49 -15.01
N LEU A 712 -23.42 7.78 -15.21
CA LEU A 712 -24.24 8.51 -14.24
C LEU A 712 -24.46 7.74 -12.93
N ARG A 713 -24.21 6.43 -12.89
CA ARG A 713 -24.29 5.58 -11.70
C ARG A 713 -22.92 5.27 -11.10
N ASP A 714 -21.83 5.53 -11.83
CA ASP A 714 -20.48 5.26 -11.36
C ASP A 714 -19.96 6.43 -10.50
N SER A 715 -19.89 6.17 -9.19
CA SER A 715 -19.33 7.14 -8.23
C SER A 715 -17.84 7.41 -8.44
N SER A 716 -17.11 6.46 -9.04
CA SER A 716 -15.67 6.59 -9.32
C SER A 716 -15.38 7.66 -10.38
N PHE A 717 -16.36 7.91 -11.26
CA PHE A 717 -16.35 8.96 -12.28
C PHE A 717 -17.22 10.15 -11.88
N GLN A 718 -17.48 10.34 -10.58
CA GLN A 718 -18.27 11.45 -10.05
C GLN A 718 -19.64 11.57 -10.73
N PHE A 719 -20.26 10.43 -11.09
CA PHE A 719 -21.53 10.39 -11.81
C PHE A 719 -21.51 11.15 -13.16
N GLY A 720 -20.34 11.24 -13.80
CA GLY A 720 -20.12 11.96 -15.06
C GLY A 720 -19.86 13.45 -14.91
N PHE A 721 -19.88 14.01 -13.70
CA PHE A 721 -19.59 15.43 -13.48
C PHE A 721 -18.08 15.72 -13.55
N LEU A 722 -17.70 16.73 -14.34
CA LEU A 722 -16.30 17.14 -14.53
C LEU A 722 -15.81 18.13 -13.46
N HIS A 723 -16.74 18.88 -12.88
CA HIS A 723 -16.42 19.91 -11.89
C HIS A 723 -17.61 20.20 -10.99
N ARG A 724 -17.32 20.65 -9.77
CA ARG A 724 -18.34 21.03 -8.78
C ARG A 724 -18.54 22.53 -8.66
N LEU A 725 -19.71 22.91 -8.17
CA LEU A 725 -20.03 24.23 -7.63
C LEU A 725 -20.38 24.07 -6.15
N ASP A 726 -19.94 25.00 -5.31
CA ASP A 726 -20.29 25.01 -3.90
C ASP A 726 -21.83 25.05 -3.74
N VAL A 727 -22.35 24.44 -2.67
CA VAL A 727 -23.80 24.39 -2.38
C VAL A 727 -24.49 25.75 -2.52
N PRO A 728 -24.00 26.86 -1.92
CA PRO A 728 -24.59 28.19 -2.07
C PRO A 728 -24.38 28.88 -3.42
N SER A 729 -23.51 28.36 -4.30
CA SER A 729 -23.29 28.90 -5.65
C SER A 729 -24.35 28.40 -6.63
N SER A 730 -24.69 29.22 -7.62
CA SER A 730 -25.56 28.83 -8.75
C SER A 730 -24.84 28.92 -10.09
N GLY A 731 -25.43 28.35 -11.14
CA GLY A 731 -24.97 28.48 -12.53
C GLY A 731 -24.70 27.16 -13.23
N LEU A 732 -24.00 27.25 -14.36
CA LEU A 732 -23.82 26.15 -15.30
C LEU A 732 -22.90 25.03 -14.76
N VAL A 733 -23.32 23.78 -14.91
CA VAL A 733 -22.56 22.56 -14.59
C VAL A 733 -22.57 21.62 -15.79
N CYS A 734 -21.39 21.11 -16.18
CA CYS A 734 -21.23 20.16 -17.28
C CYS A 734 -21.20 18.73 -16.74
N VAL A 735 -21.90 17.83 -17.42
CA VAL A 735 -21.98 16.40 -17.10
C VAL A 735 -21.86 15.59 -18.39
N ALA A 736 -20.90 14.66 -18.42
CA ALA A 736 -20.76 13.70 -19.48
C ALA A 736 -21.70 12.52 -19.25
N THR A 737 -22.32 12.04 -20.32
CA THR A 737 -23.23 10.90 -20.26
C THR A 737 -22.61 9.61 -20.81
N THR A 738 -21.39 9.69 -21.33
CA THR A 738 -20.55 8.57 -21.77
C THR A 738 -19.13 8.70 -21.23
N TYR A 739 -18.41 7.59 -21.07
CA TYR A 739 -17.02 7.58 -20.61
C TYR A 739 -16.09 8.22 -21.64
N ALA A 740 -16.31 7.98 -22.94
CA ALA A 740 -15.52 8.62 -24.00
C ALA A 740 -15.60 10.16 -23.90
N LYS A 741 -16.81 10.71 -23.71
CA LYS A 741 -16.99 12.16 -23.62
C LYS A 741 -16.46 12.74 -22.31
N TYR A 742 -16.57 11.99 -21.21
CA TYR A 742 -15.98 12.36 -19.93
C TYR A 742 -14.48 12.61 -20.06
N TYR A 743 -13.74 11.67 -20.65
CA TYR A 743 -12.29 11.84 -20.84
C TYR A 743 -11.95 12.99 -21.80
N ALA A 744 -12.69 13.16 -22.89
CA ALA A 744 -12.47 14.25 -23.83
C ALA A 744 -12.65 15.64 -23.18
N LEU A 745 -13.72 15.81 -22.39
CA LEU A 745 -13.98 17.05 -21.66
C LEU A 745 -13.00 17.25 -20.50
N GLU A 746 -12.59 16.18 -19.81
CA GLU A 746 -11.60 16.24 -18.73
C GLU A 746 -10.24 16.68 -19.28
N LEU A 747 -9.84 16.19 -20.46
CA LEU A 747 -8.63 16.64 -21.13
C LEU A 747 -8.69 18.14 -21.48
N GLN A 748 -9.82 18.62 -21.99
CA GLN A 748 -10.02 20.05 -22.25
C GLN A 748 -10.00 20.88 -20.96
N LEU A 749 -10.51 20.35 -19.85
CA LEU A 749 -10.44 20.98 -18.54
C LEU A 749 -8.99 21.14 -18.04
N ARG A 750 -8.16 20.12 -18.30
CA ARG A 750 -6.76 20.03 -17.84
C ARG A 750 -5.80 20.89 -18.67
N THR A 751 -6.13 21.09 -19.94
CA THR A 751 -5.36 21.89 -20.92
C THR A 751 -5.86 23.33 -21.07
N GLY A 752 -6.84 23.74 -20.25
CA GLY A 752 -7.39 25.10 -20.27
C GLY A 752 -8.31 25.42 -21.46
N LEU A 753 -8.70 24.43 -22.26
CA LEU A 753 -9.65 24.59 -23.37
C LEU A 753 -11.11 24.68 -22.91
N LEU A 754 -11.43 24.14 -21.73
CA LEU A 754 -12.75 24.29 -21.08
C LEU A 754 -12.72 25.50 -20.13
N ASN A 755 -13.23 26.63 -20.62
CA ASN A 755 -13.34 27.89 -19.90
C ASN A 755 -14.58 27.92 -18.99
N ARG A 756 -14.40 28.52 -17.80
CA ARG A 756 -15.45 28.65 -16.77
C ARG A 756 -15.46 30.10 -16.27
N ASP A 757 -16.47 30.86 -16.68
CA ASP A 757 -16.57 32.27 -16.31
C ASP A 757 -17.69 32.50 -15.31
N TYR A 758 -17.38 33.32 -14.32
CA TYR A 758 -18.23 33.62 -13.18
C TYR A 758 -18.54 35.10 -13.13
N PHE A 759 -19.76 35.41 -12.74
CA PHE A 759 -20.20 36.73 -12.40
C PHE A 759 -20.37 36.79 -10.88
N LEU A 760 -19.85 37.85 -10.26
CA LEU A 760 -19.97 38.06 -8.82
C LEU A 760 -20.01 39.55 -8.46
N VAL A 761 -20.39 39.83 -7.23
CA VAL A 761 -20.27 41.16 -6.60
C VAL A 761 -19.33 41.04 -5.40
N SER A 762 -18.36 41.93 -5.31
CA SER A 762 -17.40 42.03 -4.20
C SER A 762 -17.58 43.33 -3.41
N TYR A 763 -17.11 43.34 -2.16
CA TYR A 763 -17.04 44.55 -1.33
C TYR A 763 -15.83 45.41 -1.70
N GLY A 764 -15.99 46.73 -1.67
CA GLY A 764 -14.95 47.71 -1.95
C GLY A 764 -14.78 48.06 -3.43
N TRP A 765 -13.92 49.04 -3.69
CA TRP A 765 -13.54 49.46 -5.04
C TRP A 765 -12.40 48.59 -5.57
N TRP A 766 -12.72 47.67 -6.48
CA TRP A 766 -11.71 46.83 -7.10
C TRP A 766 -10.75 47.69 -7.95
N PRO A 767 -9.42 47.56 -7.78
CA PRO A 767 -8.45 48.30 -8.59
C PRO A 767 -8.51 47.89 -10.06
N LEU A 768 -8.66 48.86 -10.97
CA LEU A 768 -8.73 48.58 -12.42
C LEU A 768 -7.44 47.95 -12.98
N SER A 769 -6.30 48.14 -12.31
CA SER A 769 -5.02 47.55 -12.67
C SER A 769 -4.88 46.09 -12.26
N LEU A 770 -5.69 45.60 -11.31
CA LEU A 770 -5.61 44.23 -10.81
C LEU A 770 -6.46 43.30 -11.67
N LEU A 771 -5.84 42.81 -12.74
CA LEU A 771 -6.49 41.98 -13.77
C LEU A 771 -6.25 40.48 -13.58
N GLU A 772 -5.26 40.11 -12.79
CA GLU A 772 -4.90 38.73 -12.50
C GLU A 772 -4.52 38.56 -11.03
N ILE A 773 -4.98 37.45 -10.43
CA ILE A 773 -4.59 37.03 -9.09
C ILE A 773 -3.82 35.72 -9.23
N ARG A 774 -2.49 35.79 -9.04
CA ARG A 774 -1.60 34.63 -8.93
C ARG A 774 -1.25 34.42 -7.47
N ALA A 775 -2.04 33.59 -6.79
CA ALA A 775 -1.79 33.23 -5.41
C ALA A 775 -2.02 31.72 -5.24
N SER A 776 -1.01 31.02 -4.76
CA SER A 776 -1.12 29.60 -4.42
C SER A 776 -2.18 29.37 -3.35
N LEU A 777 -2.88 28.24 -3.46
CA LEU A 777 -3.92 27.83 -2.52
C LEU A 777 -3.47 26.59 -1.75
N HIS A 778 -3.52 26.67 -0.43
CA HIS A 778 -3.37 25.54 0.46
C HIS A 778 -4.62 25.37 1.32
N TRP A 779 -4.73 24.19 1.92
CA TRP A 779 -5.81 23.88 2.84
C TRP A 779 -5.42 24.38 4.24
N GLY A 780 -6.22 25.31 4.77
CA GLY A 780 -6.07 25.81 6.13
C GLY A 780 -6.92 25.05 7.14
N LEU A 781 -6.76 25.43 8.40
CA LEU A 781 -7.59 24.97 9.51
C LEU A 781 -9.08 25.23 9.23
N HIS A 782 -9.95 24.29 9.62
CA HIS A 782 -11.41 24.35 9.41
C HIS A 782 -11.91 24.24 7.96
N THR A 783 -11.21 23.53 7.06
CA THR A 783 -11.63 23.22 5.67
C THR A 783 -11.74 24.42 4.72
N LEU A 784 -11.16 25.56 5.10
CA LEU A 784 -11.07 26.75 4.24
C LEU A 784 -9.80 26.65 3.38
N SER A 785 -9.94 26.99 2.10
CA SER A 785 -8.78 27.28 1.25
C SER A 785 -8.24 28.65 1.62
N ILE A 786 -6.93 28.77 1.81
CA ILE A 786 -6.25 30.05 2.11
C ILE A 786 -5.33 30.37 0.93
N ALA A 787 -5.36 31.63 0.50
CA ALA A 787 -4.53 32.14 -0.59
C ALA A 787 -3.33 32.91 -0.04
N GLY A 788 -2.18 32.70 -0.66
CA GLY A 788 -0.93 33.41 -0.38
C GLY A 788 0.27 32.48 -0.30
N GLY A 789 1.43 32.96 -0.80
CA GLY A 789 2.80 32.44 -0.60
C GLY A 789 3.09 30.99 -0.97
N ARG A 790 2.38 30.01 -0.36
CA ARG A 790 2.63 28.57 -0.47
C ARG A 790 1.33 27.79 -0.69
N GLY A 791 1.43 26.69 -1.43
CA GLY A 791 0.29 25.84 -1.81
C GLY A 791 0.31 25.48 -3.30
N LYS A 792 -0.78 24.87 -3.80
CA LYS A 792 -0.86 24.54 -5.22
C LYS A 792 -1.03 25.83 -6.04
N PRO A 793 -0.23 26.04 -7.11
CA PRO A 793 -0.32 27.23 -7.93
C PRO A 793 -1.74 27.38 -8.45
N SER A 794 -2.26 28.60 -8.33
CA SER A 794 -3.63 28.93 -8.67
C SER A 794 -3.72 30.33 -9.26
N ALA A 795 -4.48 30.46 -10.34
CA ALA A 795 -4.62 31.71 -11.07
C ALA A 795 -6.08 31.98 -11.44
N SER A 796 -6.50 33.23 -11.22
CA SER A 796 -7.83 33.74 -11.58
C SER A 796 -7.67 35.07 -12.31
N LEU A 797 -8.26 35.17 -13.50
CA LEU A 797 -8.35 36.41 -14.26
C LEU A 797 -9.60 37.16 -13.81
N VAL A 798 -9.49 38.47 -13.62
CA VAL A 798 -10.55 39.33 -13.12
C VAL A 798 -10.75 40.50 -14.07
N LYS A 799 -11.99 40.78 -14.42
CA LYS A 799 -12.39 41.97 -15.18
C LYS A 799 -13.44 42.73 -14.40
N VAL A 800 -13.15 44.02 -14.14
CA VAL A 800 -14.13 44.93 -13.53
C VAL A 800 -15.17 45.30 -14.58
N LEU A 801 -16.43 44.99 -14.29
CA LEU A 801 -17.55 45.31 -15.16
C LEU A 801 -18.14 46.67 -14.81
N ALA A 802 -18.41 46.90 -13.54
CA ALA A 802 -19.00 48.15 -13.05
C ALA A 802 -18.65 48.38 -11.58
N HIS A 803 -18.59 49.66 -11.22
CA HIS A 803 -18.46 50.13 -9.85
C HIS A 803 -19.82 50.64 -9.38
N ALA A 804 -20.28 50.21 -8.20
CA ALA A 804 -21.60 50.53 -7.70
C ALA A 804 -21.61 50.82 -6.20
N GLU A 805 -22.66 51.50 -5.74
CA GLU A 805 -22.87 51.81 -4.33
C GLU A 805 -24.23 51.31 -3.86
N ARG A 806 -24.30 50.94 -2.58
CA ARG A 806 -25.53 50.63 -1.85
C ARG A 806 -25.63 51.59 -0.66
N ARG A 807 -26.85 52.14 -0.41
CA ARG A 807 -27.26 53.08 0.67
C ARG A 807 -26.12 53.59 1.59
N ALA A 808 -25.90 54.91 1.64
CA ALA A 808 -24.94 55.59 2.51
C ALA A 808 -23.51 54.99 2.47
N GLN A 809 -22.89 55.01 1.28
CA GLN A 809 -21.44 54.83 1.05
C GLN A 809 -20.84 53.42 1.18
N SER A 810 -21.61 52.33 0.98
CA SER A 810 -20.99 51.01 0.82
C SER A 810 -20.57 50.75 -0.63
N ALA A 811 -19.27 50.76 -0.88
CA ALA A 811 -18.65 50.53 -2.19
C ALA A 811 -18.73 49.05 -2.59
N HIS A 812 -19.08 48.80 -3.85
CA HIS A 812 -19.20 47.47 -4.44
C HIS A 812 -18.59 47.44 -5.85
N SER A 813 -18.06 46.27 -6.23
CA SER A 813 -17.54 46.05 -7.58
C SER A 813 -18.16 44.80 -8.19
N LEU A 814 -18.73 44.97 -9.40
CA LEU A 814 -19.23 43.88 -10.24
C LEU A 814 -18.06 43.32 -11.04
N LEU A 815 -17.80 42.03 -10.90
CA LEU A 815 -16.63 41.39 -11.48
C LEU A 815 -17.05 40.20 -12.35
N ALA A 816 -16.40 40.06 -13.50
CA ALA A 816 -16.29 38.79 -14.20
C ALA A 816 -14.97 38.13 -13.80
N VAL A 817 -15.00 36.84 -13.47
CA VAL A 817 -13.83 36.06 -13.08
C VAL A 817 -13.74 34.81 -13.93
N ARG A 818 -12.60 34.60 -14.59
CA ARG A 818 -12.26 33.34 -15.26
C ARG A 818 -11.24 32.59 -14.43
N ILE A 819 -11.58 31.34 -14.08
CA ILE A 819 -10.63 30.49 -13.36
C ILE A 819 -9.75 29.74 -14.36
N VAL A 820 -8.44 29.92 -14.25
CA VAL A 820 -7.45 29.15 -15.02
C VAL A 820 -7.28 27.79 -14.34
N THR A 821 -7.06 27.81 -13.03
CA THR A 821 -6.99 26.60 -12.20
C THR A 821 -8.33 26.28 -11.53
N GLY A 822 -8.59 25.01 -11.22
CA GLY A 822 -9.85 24.55 -10.61
C GLY A 822 -9.71 24.11 -9.15
N ARG A 823 -9.22 24.96 -8.24
CA ARG A 823 -9.09 24.59 -6.81
C ARG A 823 -10.37 24.86 -6.02
N ARG A 824 -10.54 24.18 -4.89
CA ARG A 824 -11.70 24.37 -3.98
C ARG A 824 -11.72 25.81 -3.46
N HIS A 825 -12.89 26.44 -3.45
CA HIS A 825 -13.12 27.82 -3.00
C HIS A 825 -12.18 28.88 -3.61
N GLN A 826 -11.56 28.61 -4.77
CA GLN A 826 -10.49 29.44 -5.32
C GLN A 826 -10.86 30.92 -5.44
N ILE A 827 -11.98 31.22 -6.09
CA ILE A 827 -12.45 32.61 -6.29
C ILE A 827 -12.63 33.32 -4.95
N ARG A 828 -13.32 32.68 -4.00
CA ARG A 828 -13.65 33.24 -2.70
C ARG A 828 -12.39 33.55 -1.88
N SER A 829 -11.44 32.63 -1.89
CA SER A 829 -10.15 32.79 -1.22
C SER A 829 -9.25 33.85 -1.87
N HIS A 830 -9.18 33.90 -3.20
CA HIS A 830 -8.41 34.91 -3.93
C HIS A 830 -8.94 36.32 -3.67
N LEU A 831 -10.26 36.50 -3.77
CA LEU A 831 -10.90 37.79 -3.53
C LEU A 831 -10.70 38.28 -2.09
N ALA A 832 -10.81 37.38 -1.11
CA ALA A 832 -10.55 37.70 0.29
C ALA A 832 -9.09 38.06 0.55
N HIS A 833 -8.14 37.37 -0.09
CA HIS A 833 -6.70 37.64 0.03
C HIS A 833 -6.32 39.03 -0.48
N VAL A 834 -6.96 39.50 -1.55
CA VAL A 834 -6.77 40.87 -2.07
C VAL A 834 -7.50 41.91 -1.19
N GLY A 835 -8.37 41.49 -0.27
CA GLY A 835 -9.13 42.39 0.61
C GLY A 835 -10.50 42.80 0.07
N HIS A 836 -10.98 42.16 -1.01
CA HIS A 836 -12.27 42.43 -1.66
C HIS A 836 -13.15 41.16 -1.68
N PRO A 837 -13.61 40.65 -0.52
CA PRO A 837 -14.36 39.39 -0.44
C PRO A 837 -15.71 39.47 -1.18
N VAL A 838 -16.21 38.29 -1.57
CA VAL A 838 -17.53 38.15 -2.22
C VAL A 838 -18.64 38.59 -1.27
N VAL A 839 -19.63 39.30 -1.81
CA VAL A 839 -20.80 39.75 -1.04
C VAL A 839 -21.57 38.57 -0.46
N SER A 840 -22.00 38.72 0.79
CA SER A 840 -22.74 37.71 1.56
C SER A 840 -22.01 36.37 1.74
N ASP A 841 -20.67 36.38 1.72
CA ASP A 841 -19.84 35.20 1.98
C ASP A 841 -19.55 34.99 3.47
N GLY A 842 -20.27 34.04 4.09
CA GLY A 842 -20.18 33.77 5.53
C GLY A 842 -18.86 33.20 6.03
N GLN A 843 -18.00 32.72 5.13
CA GLN A 843 -16.74 32.10 5.50
C GLN A 843 -15.56 33.05 5.27
N TYR A 844 -15.55 33.77 4.15
CA TYR A 844 -14.39 34.57 3.73
C TYR A 844 -14.55 36.08 3.99
N ALA A 845 -15.75 36.57 4.32
CA ALA A 845 -15.94 37.99 4.66
C ALA A 845 -15.66 38.24 6.16
N ALA A 846 -14.89 39.31 6.43
CA ALA A 846 -14.57 39.78 7.77
C ALA A 846 -15.83 40.12 8.59
N THR A 847 -15.81 39.84 9.89
CA THR A 847 -16.96 40.03 10.80
C THR A 847 -17.50 41.47 10.79
N ALA A 848 -16.62 42.47 10.62
CA ALA A 848 -17.01 43.89 10.53
C ALA A 848 -17.79 44.24 9.24
N MET A 849 -17.63 43.44 8.18
CA MET A 849 -18.37 43.60 6.91
C MET A 849 -19.69 42.81 6.91
N ARG A 850 -20.02 42.12 8.01
CA ARG A 850 -21.28 41.36 8.17
C ARG A 850 -22.41 42.28 8.64
N SER A 851 -23.08 42.92 7.69
CA SER A 851 -24.39 43.54 7.93
C SER A 851 -25.42 42.47 8.32
N THR A 852 -26.14 42.69 9.42
CA THR A 852 -27.11 41.76 10.02
C THR A 852 -28.36 41.49 9.17
N SER A 853 -28.64 42.28 8.13
CA SER A 853 -29.82 42.12 7.27
C SER A 853 -29.63 41.26 6.02
N ASP A 854 -28.39 41.07 5.54
CA ASP A 854 -28.11 40.41 4.26
C ASP A 854 -27.87 38.90 4.36
N TYR A 855 -27.83 38.37 5.59
CA TYR A 855 -27.18 37.09 5.89
C TYR A 855 -28.08 35.88 6.13
N ARG A 856 -29.41 36.01 6.01
CA ARG A 856 -30.33 35.00 6.55
C ARG A 856 -30.20 33.59 5.96
N ASN A 857 -29.56 33.37 4.80
CA ASN A 857 -29.50 32.06 4.12
C ASN A 857 -28.11 31.62 3.57
N ASN A 858 -26.99 32.26 3.97
CA ASN A 858 -25.63 31.90 3.48
C ASN A 858 -25.48 31.85 1.94
N ARG A 859 -26.27 32.65 1.21
CA ARG A 859 -26.26 32.77 -0.25
C ARG A 859 -25.28 33.85 -0.67
N HIS A 860 -24.07 33.47 -1.02
CA HIS A 860 -23.07 34.40 -1.54
C HIS A 860 -23.33 34.76 -3.01
N PHE A 861 -22.87 35.94 -3.44
CA PHE A 861 -23.08 36.43 -4.80
C PHE A 861 -22.04 35.83 -5.76
N LEU A 862 -22.19 34.55 -6.11
CA LEU A 862 -21.36 33.86 -7.11
C LEU A 862 -22.26 33.06 -8.05
N HIS A 863 -22.09 33.29 -9.35
CA HIS A 863 -22.85 32.63 -10.40
C HIS A 863 -21.97 32.27 -11.59
N ARG A 864 -21.97 31.02 -12.04
CA ARG A 864 -21.28 30.63 -13.28
C ARG A 864 -22.18 30.86 -14.49
N TYR A 865 -21.95 31.97 -15.20
CA TYR A 865 -22.81 32.41 -16.30
C TYR A 865 -22.37 31.87 -17.67
N ARG A 866 -21.09 31.45 -17.83
CA ARG A 866 -20.58 30.94 -19.12
C ARG A 866 -19.75 29.67 -18.95
N LEU A 867 -19.98 28.72 -19.85
CA LEU A 867 -19.10 27.60 -20.14
C LEU A 867 -18.73 27.63 -21.62
N GLU A 868 -17.45 27.45 -21.92
CA GLU A 868 -16.94 27.43 -23.29
C GLU A 868 -15.94 26.29 -23.46
N PHE A 869 -16.08 25.49 -24.52
CA PHE A 869 -15.25 24.31 -24.80
C PHE A 869 -15.33 23.91 -26.28
N LEU A 870 -14.45 23.02 -26.74
CA LEU A 870 -14.45 22.51 -28.11
C LEU A 870 -15.52 21.42 -28.28
N ALA A 871 -16.39 21.59 -29.28
CA ALA A 871 -17.34 20.56 -29.68
C ALA A 871 -16.70 19.52 -30.61
N ASP A 872 -17.44 18.43 -30.91
CA ASP A 872 -17.02 17.44 -31.90
C ASP A 872 -17.19 18.04 -33.31
N GLY A 873 -16.17 18.76 -33.74
CA GLY A 873 -16.16 19.65 -34.90
C GLY A 873 -15.40 20.92 -34.55
N SER A 874 -14.59 21.46 -35.46
CA SER A 874 -13.61 22.54 -35.24
C SER A 874 -14.15 23.89 -34.71
N GLY A 875 -15.40 23.96 -34.26
CA GLY A 875 -16.00 25.12 -33.60
C GLY A 875 -16.04 25.02 -32.08
N GLY A 876 -15.70 26.10 -31.39
CA GLY A 876 -15.96 26.27 -29.97
C GLY A 876 -17.47 26.40 -29.70
N LEU A 877 -17.96 25.71 -28.67
CA LEU A 877 -19.32 25.84 -28.16
C LEU A 877 -19.28 26.69 -26.88
N SER A 878 -20.04 27.78 -26.88
CA SER A 878 -20.23 28.66 -25.72
C SER A 878 -21.69 28.61 -25.29
N VAL A 879 -21.92 28.36 -23.99
CA VAL A 879 -23.25 28.34 -23.38
C VAL A 879 -23.30 29.41 -22.30
N LEU A 880 -24.33 30.26 -22.40
CA LEU A 880 -24.58 31.39 -21.50
C LEU A 880 -25.85 31.14 -20.69
N GLU A 881 -25.83 31.54 -19.43
CA GLU A 881 -26.98 31.49 -18.51
C GLU A 881 -27.16 32.85 -17.83
N PRO A 882 -28.36 33.43 -17.83
CA PRO A 882 -28.65 34.68 -17.13
C PRO A 882 -28.60 34.51 -15.61
N LEU A 883 -28.40 35.64 -14.91
CA LEU A 883 -28.37 35.65 -13.45
C LEU A 883 -29.69 35.16 -12.87
N SER A 884 -29.59 34.38 -11.80
CA SER A 884 -30.76 33.85 -11.10
C SER A 884 -31.63 34.97 -10.49
N PRO A 885 -32.96 34.80 -10.38
CA PRO A 885 -33.87 35.87 -9.93
C PRO A 885 -33.54 36.47 -8.55
N ASP A 886 -32.96 35.66 -7.66
CA ASP A 886 -32.48 36.09 -6.33
C ASP A 886 -31.31 37.08 -6.44
N LEU A 887 -30.37 36.84 -7.36
CA LEU A 887 -29.22 37.73 -7.60
C LEU A 887 -29.64 39.03 -8.30
N LEU A 888 -30.57 38.94 -9.26
CA LEU A 888 -31.14 40.12 -9.92
C LEU A 888 -31.85 41.05 -8.92
N LYS A 889 -32.49 40.49 -7.88
CA LYS A 889 -33.11 41.28 -6.80
C LYS A 889 -32.07 42.09 -6.03
N TYR A 890 -30.89 41.53 -5.78
CA TYR A 890 -29.80 42.26 -5.12
C TYR A 890 -29.19 43.34 -6.04
N LEU A 891 -28.98 43.05 -7.32
CA LEU A 891 -28.47 44.06 -8.27
C LEU A 891 -29.37 45.29 -8.38
N LYS A 892 -30.69 45.12 -8.32
CA LYS A 892 -31.67 46.22 -8.29
C LYS A 892 -31.50 47.17 -7.09
N MET A 893 -30.78 46.77 -6.04
CA MET A 893 -30.49 47.60 -4.87
C MET A 893 -29.24 48.46 -5.03
N LEU A 894 -28.44 48.22 -6.08
CA LEU A 894 -27.20 48.93 -6.35
C LEU A 894 -27.46 50.12 -7.30
N ARG A 895 -26.65 51.16 -7.17
CA ARG A 895 -26.60 52.29 -8.12
C ARG A 895 -25.19 52.39 -8.68
N GLY A 896 -25.05 52.53 -10.00
CA GLY A 896 -23.75 52.72 -10.63
C GLY A 896 -23.06 53.99 -10.12
N LYS A 897 -21.73 53.93 -9.97
CA LYS A 897 -20.90 55.04 -9.53
C LYS A 897 -20.89 56.19 -10.54
N ASP A 898 -20.91 55.85 -11.83
CA ASP A 898 -20.94 56.75 -12.97
C ASP A 898 -21.96 56.29 -14.03
N ALA A 899 -22.14 57.09 -15.10
CA ALA A 899 -23.08 56.79 -16.17
C ALA A 899 -22.76 55.45 -16.85
N ARG A 900 -21.48 55.19 -17.13
CA ARG A 900 -21.02 53.94 -17.75
C ARG A 900 -21.29 52.72 -16.86
N SER A 901 -20.99 52.78 -15.57
CA SER A 901 -21.30 51.70 -14.63
C SER A 901 -22.81 51.49 -14.51
N SER A 902 -23.61 52.55 -14.64
CA SER A 902 -25.07 52.45 -14.62
C SER A 902 -25.62 51.76 -15.86
N GLU A 903 -25.09 52.05 -17.05
CA GLU A 903 -25.43 51.37 -18.29
C GLU A 903 -25.06 49.88 -18.24
N LEU A 904 -23.84 49.56 -17.81
CA LEU A 904 -23.38 48.17 -17.70
C LEU A 904 -24.17 47.38 -16.64
N LEU A 905 -24.48 48.00 -15.49
CA LEU A 905 -25.35 47.40 -14.48
C LEU A 905 -26.74 47.08 -15.07
N GLN A 906 -27.31 48.00 -15.85
CA GLN A 906 -28.60 47.78 -16.52
C GLN A 906 -28.52 46.67 -17.57
N ALA A 907 -27.47 46.60 -18.39
CA ALA A 907 -27.30 45.54 -19.39
C ALA A 907 -27.29 44.14 -18.73
N TRP A 908 -26.51 43.96 -17.66
CA TRP A 908 -26.47 42.70 -16.89
C TRP A 908 -27.80 42.39 -16.20
N MET A 909 -28.58 43.39 -15.81
CA MET A 909 -29.92 43.19 -15.24
C MET A 909 -30.96 42.72 -16.27
N HIS A 910 -30.80 43.09 -17.54
CA HIS A 910 -31.70 42.70 -18.63
C HIS A 910 -31.31 41.36 -19.28
N GLY A 911 -30.17 40.78 -18.88
CA GLY A 911 -29.67 39.55 -19.48
C GLY A 911 -28.94 39.76 -20.80
N ASP A 912 -28.56 41.01 -21.12
CA ASP A 912 -27.63 41.32 -22.21
C ASP A 912 -26.22 40.94 -21.78
N LEU A 913 -25.95 39.63 -21.73
CA LEU A 913 -24.74 39.04 -21.17
C LEU A 913 -23.48 39.32 -21.99
N GLY A 914 -23.61 40.01 -23.13
CA GLY A 914 -22.52 40.39 -24.03
C GLY A 914 -21.76 39.18 -24.58
N ASP A 915 -21.78 38.98 -25.89
CA ASP A 915 -20.99 37.91 -26.52
C ASP A 915 -19.46 38.05 -26.35
N ALA A 916 -18.97 39.12 -25.72
CA ALA A 916 -17.54 39.42 -25.63
C ALA A 916 -17.16 40.13 -24.32
N ILE A 917 -17.12 39.41 -23.18
CA ILE A 917 -15.97 39.65 -22.32
C ILE A 917 -14.76 39.09 -23.07
N ASP A 918 -14.13 39.96 -23.87
CA ASP A 918 -12.89 39.63 -24.52
C ASP A 918 -11.81 39.48 -23.44
N TRP A 919 -11.39 38.23 -23.24
CA TRP A 919 -10.30 37.85 -22.36
C TRP A 919 -8.94 37.89 -23.09
N GLN A 920 -8.90 37.99 -24.44
CA GLN A 920 -7.67 37.96 -25.23
C GLN A 920 -6.84 39.25 -25.08
N GLN A 921 -7.48 40.41 -24.89
CA GLN A 921 -6.79 41.68 -24.58
C GLN A 921 -6.01 41.65 -23.26
N LEU A 922 -6.30 40.71 -22.35
CA LEU A 922 -5.62 40.57 -21.06
C LEU A 922 -4.40 39.66 -21.16
N SER A 923 -4.40 38.66 -22.05
CA SER A 923 -3.28 37.73 -22.21
C SER A 923 -2.03 38.36 -22.83
N SER A 924 -2.19 39.35 -23.72
CA SER A 924 -1.06 40.02 -24.41
C SER A 924 -0.24 40.96 -23.51
N LEU A 925 -0.73 41.28 -22.31
CA LEU A 925 -0.01 42.12 -21.34
C LEU A 925 0.81 41.29 -20.34
N SER A 926 0.70 39.95 -20.36
CA SER A 926 1.27 39.06 -19.34
C SER A 926 2.65 38.48 -19.68
N SER A 927 3.14 38.64 -20.90
CA SER A 927 4.37 37.97 -21.35
C SER A 927 5.65 38.79 -21.25
N GLU A 928 5.61 40.11 -21.02
CA GLU A 928 6.84 40.94 -21.08
C GLU A 928 7.18 41.80 -19.85
N ASP A 929 6.27 42.10 -18.90
CA ASP A 929 6.57 43.15 -17.89
C ASP A 929 6.17 42.86 -16.41
N CYS A 930 6.13 41.61 -15.95
CA CYS A 930 5.83 41.31 -14.53
C CYS A 930 6.91 40.48 -13.82
N THR A 931 8.16 40.96 -13.90
CA THR A 931 9.10 40.83 -12.79
C THR A 931 8.91 42.08 -11.90
N HIS A 932 8.74 41.90 -10.59
CA HIS A 932 8.54 42.96 -9.57
C HIS A 932 7.11 43.48 -9.36
N VAL A 933 6.32 42.74 -8.57
CA VAL A 933 5.71 43.33 -7.36
C VAL A 933 5.80 42.28 -6.26
N SER A 934 6.72 42.53 -5.32
CA SER A 934 7.00 41.75 -4.10
C SER A 934 5.94 41.95 -3.02
#